data_AF-A0A1A2ZIH8-F1
#
_entry.id   AF-A0A1A2ZIH8-F1
#
_cell.length_a   1.000
_cell.length_b   1.000
_cell.length_c   1.000
_cell.angle_alpha   90.00
_cell.angle_beta   90.00
_cell.angle_gamma   90.00
#
_symmetry.space_group_name_H-M   'P 1'
#
loop_
_entity.id
_entity.type
_entity.pdbx_description
1 polymer ?
#
loop_
_entity_poly.entity_id
_entity_poly.type
_entity_poly.pdbx_seq_one_letter_code
_entity_poly.pdbx_strand_id
1 'polypeptide(L)'
;MRVAQLALLVVAVGLVGCLALAAVAPERRWPRWLQWLTDGGDWAPVMLVVAVIALLCVLTYRLPRNRSSAAVPVMIVVGLTLTGLVLGFSSFWGCTNPDHPTFVSPLLWTASLVKGGIGDEVLESAGICPKPTPAALQVARLTIVAALFISVVGVAAAAFRAQSDRLRAAWARTVTVVVDLDDDSVSMIGPIARSLRPGGALVLMTDNVDNACIAEARRLGARVVQVGFGRPETLVEHKFWRRLSALYLLSADPSTNLSRLTAVSQLLAPVATRRRIPLIVRVDDPWLAEAWRAQKFGHHGGDSDHLWVADTVSKYEATARRLTDQVLRNKAVRQIIVCGASQLTLALCAEMAQRHIERCFHAPEGQPELPALTVVAPDADEYVSDHEERHKRKGFSSDLPPVDRVAAVPSATVVGRVVADTDGIDSTKAVIVVDSVAAADPILGTRLAASHPTMPIYMCDPTARLNAESVPVACELRTYRLGMELPDGHAHDNFERAAMLIHERYASSQEDRTKPAAQPWDKLSGFYKGSNRRQLQNALWMVEKIAGHTWNATDAPHTAVSPESLEALDAGADGGTPPAEAALKKLERLGIGEAASYAMARAEWEQWSNYLRQRGWTWGPARNIADKRHERLVDSWEATLADPELRAVALKSLADSQIALARLQRLGFSEDTAYAMAQAEWEDWSRFLRRHDWKQGDRRDETHRKHEKLVADWEATVMDPELKAAALKSLAGTLMELRKLGYRSMPMWDTYERTGTVTAKHHRRQWKYTTAAGEALCGAAGDWEVRDGSHSWPVRDDIFRATYRHLRGDQWQRTGTVLARRARPGETVPTLEGPVAAEEGDFVIQGDRGEQWPVRPAEFERRYRGPVPVYKGPRVSTTEPASADV
;
A
#
# COMPACT_ATOMS: atom_id res chain seq x y z
N MET A 1 -3.65 27.05 26.83
CA MET A 1 -4.83 26.23 27.21
C MET A 1 -4.80 25.65 28.62
N ARG A 2 -3.72 25.00 29.09
CA ARG A 2 -3.64 24.51 30.50
C ARG A 2 -3.78 25.63 31.55
N VAL A 3 -3.18 26.78 31.29
CA VAL A 3 -3.34 28.01 32.11
C VAL A 3 -4.80 28.46 32.16
N ALA A 4 -5.51 28.40 31.02
CA ALA A 4 -6.93 28.75 30.95
C ALA A 4 -7.81 27.75 31.72
N GLN A 5 -7.49 26.45 31.70
CA GLN A 5 -8.19 25.44 32.50
C GLN A 5 -7.97 25.65 34.01
N LEU A 6 -6.72 25.96 34.41
CA LEU A 6 -6.40 26.24 35.81
C LEU A 6 -7.11 27.52 36.29
N ALA A 7 -7.08 28.58 35.48
CA ALA A 7 -7.80 29.82 35.77
C ALA A 7 -9.31 29.59 35.89
N LEU A 8 -9.90 28.83 34.95
CA LEU A 8 -11.33 28.50 34.98
C LEU A 8 -11.72 27.62 36.17
N LEU A 9 -10.84 26.70 36.59
CA LEU A 9 -11.03 25.90 37.80
C LEU A 9 -11.01 26.79 39.05
N VAL A 10 -10.07 27.72 39.16
CA VAL A 10 -10.00 28.68 40.28
C VAL A 10 -11.26 29.55 40.32
N VAL A 11 -11.72 30.04 39.18
CA VAL A 11 -12.98 30.81 39.08
C VAL A 11 -14.18 29.95 39.49
N ALA A 12 -14.29 28.71 39.00
CA ALA A 12 -15.37 27.80 39.35
C ALA A 12 -15.40 27.51 40.85
N VAL A 13 -14.26 27.17 41.45
CA VAL A 13 -14.14 26.91 42.90
C VAL A 13 -14.47 28.17 43.71
N GLY A 14 -14.00 29.34 43.27
CA GLY A 14 -14.31 30.62 43.92
C GLY A 14 -15.81 30.93 43.91
N LEU A 15 -16.48 30.74 42.77
CA LEU A 15 -17.93 30.94 42.63
C LEU A 15 -18.74 29.94 43.46
N VAL A 16 -18.37 28.66 43.43
CA VAL A 16 -19.00 27.61 44.26
C VAL A 16 -18.82 27.93 45.75
N GLY A 17 -17.62 28.35 46.17
CA GLY A 17 -17.36 28.76 47.54
C GLY A 17 -18.18 29.98 47.97
N CYS A 18 -18.33 30.98 47.09
CA CYS A 18 -19.18 32.14 47.35
C CYS A 18 -20.65 31.74 47.53
N LEU A 19 -21.18 30.87 46.66
CA LEU A 19 -22.55 30.37 46.76
C LEU A 19 -22.76 29.52 48.03
N ALA A 20 -21.82 28.66 48.40
CA ALA A 20 -21.88 27.87 49.63
C ALA A 20 -21.92 28.77 50.89
N LEU A 21 -21.04 29.77 50.95
CA LEU A 21 -20.98 30.72 52.07
C LEU A 21 -22.25 31.59 52.16
N ALA A 22 -22.79 32.00 51.02
CA ALA A 22 -24.04 32.76 50.96
C ALA A 22 -25.23 31.94 51.44
N ALA A 23 -25.26 30.63 51.13
CA ALA A 23 -26.32 29.73 51.54
C ALA A 23 -26.30 29.43 53.05
N VAL A 24 -25.10 29.32 53.66
CA VAL A 24 -24.94 29.08 55.11
C VAL A 24 -25.23 30.32 55.96
N ALA A 25 -24.93 31.52 55.46
CA ALA A 25 -25.07 32.78 56.20
C ALA A 25 -25.94 33.80 55.44
N PRO A 26 -27.25 33.54 55.30
CA PRO A 26 -28.16 34.40 54.52
C PRO A 26 -28.33 35.80 55.11
N GLU A 27 -28.17 35.97 56.43
CA GLU A 27 -28.31 37.27 57.12
C GLU A 27 -27.06 38.17 57.02
N ARG A 28 -25.97 37.66 56.44
CA ARG A 28 -24.71 38.41 56.31
C ARG A 28 -24.86 39.53 55.28
N ARG A 29 -24.47 40.76 55.64
CA ARG A 29 -24.42 41.88 54.67
C ARG A 29 -23.27 41.69 53.68
N TRP A 30 -23.59 41.32 52.46
CA TRP A 30 -22.63 41.16 51.37
C TRP A 30 -22.26 42.50 50.70
N PRO A 31 -21.02 42.68 50.23
CA PRO A 31 -20.62 43.84 49.42
C PRO A 31 -21.54 44.03 48.20
N ARG A 32 -21.79 45.27 47.78
CA ARG A 32 -22.72 45.59 46.65
C ARG A 32 -22.44 44.81 45.36
N TRP A 33 -21.18 44.49 45.07
CA TRP A 33 -20.79 43.74 43.88
C TRP A 33 -21.03 42.22 43.97
N LEU A 34 -21.34 41.69 45.16
CA LEU A 34 -21.69 40.28 45.40
C LEU A 34 -23.17 40.05 45.70
N GLN A 35 -23.95 41.10 45.95
CA GLN A 35 -25.37 40.97 46.34
C GLN A 35 -26.19 40.22 45.28
N TRP A 36 -25.93 40.46 44.00
CA TRP A 36 -26.58 39.75 42.89
C TRP A 36 -26.31 38.23 42.85
N LEU A 37 -25.24 37.76 43.51
CA LEU A 37 -24.92 36.32 43.66
C LEU A 37 -25.65 35.67 44.84
N THR A 38 -26.13 36.47 45.79
CA THR A 38 -26.70 36.02 47.07
C THR A 38 -28.21 36.20 47.17
N ASP A 39 -28.80 37.04 46.31
CA ASP A 39 -30.24 37.26 46.28
C ASP A 39 -30.96 35.99 45.79
N GLY A 40 -31.64 35.31 46.73
CA GLY A 40 -32.40 34.10 46.44
C GLY A 40 -33.60 34.38 45.53
N GLY A 41 -33.76 33.60 44.46
CA GLY A 41 -34.87 33.72 43.51
C GLY A 41 -34.50 34.21 42.10
N ASP A 42 -33.29 34.73 41.89
CA ASP A 42 -32.79 35.10 40.56
C ASP A 42 -32.04 33.94 39.88
N TRP A 43 -32.30 33.71 38.59
CA TRP A 43 -31.65 32.69 37.77
C TRP A 43 -30.29 33.15 37.20
N ALA A 44 -29.99 34.45 37.21
CA ALA A 44 -28.72 34.98 36.71
C ALA A 44 -27.47 34.33 37.35
N PRO A 45 -27.33 34.23 38.69
CA PRO A 45 -26.17 33.57 39.30
C PRO A 45 -26.12 32.06 39.01
N VAL A 46 -27.28 31.40 38.93
CA VAL A 46 -27.37 29.98 38.59
C VAL A 46 -26.83 29.74 37.18
N MET A 47 -27.28 30.52 36.20
CA MET A 47 -26.87 30.39 34.80
C MET A 47 -25.37 30.66 34.61
N LEU A 48 -24.81 31.66 35.29
CA LEU A 48 -23.38 31.94 35.21
C LEU A 48 -22.56 30.77 35.75
N VAL A 49 -22.87 30.29 36.96
CA VAL A 49 -22.08 29.23 37.60
C VAL A 49 -22.20 27.92 36.83
N VAL A 50 -23.39 27.57 36.35
CA VAL A 50 -23.60 26.40 35.49
C VAL A 50 -22.83 26.55 34.17
N ALA A 51 -22.83 27.72 33.54
CA ALA A 51 -22.06 27.95 32.30
C ALA A 51 -20.54 27.82 32.53
N VAL A 52 -20.02 28.33 33.64
CA VAL A 52 -18.59 28.20 34.02
C VAL A 52 -18.22 26.73 34.26
N ILE A 53 -19.05 25.99 35.02
CA ILE A 53 -18.85 24.55 35.26
C ILE A 53 -18.92 23.77 33.94
N ALA A 54 -19.91 24.06 33.09
CA ALA A 54 -20.06 23.40 31.79
C ALA A 54 -18.85 23.65 30.89
N LEU A 55 -18.35 24.90 30.83
CA LEU A 55 -17.15 25.26 30.08
C LEU A 55 -15.91 24.53 30.62
N LEU A 56 -15.80 24.40 31.95
CA LEU A 56 -14.73 23.65 32.59
C LEU A 56 -14.79 22.15 32.22
N CYS A 57 -15.98 21.55 32.21
CA CYS A 57 -16.19 20.17 31.77
C CYS A 57 -15.81 19.99 30.29
N VAL A 58 -16.25 20.89 29.41
CA VAL A 58 -15.93 20.86 27.96
C VAL A 58 -14.42 20.98 27.72
N LEU A 59 -13.77 21.92 28.40
CA LEU A 59 -12.32 22.13 28.26
C LEU A 59 -11.53 20.92 28.81
N THR A 60 -11.98 20.35 29.93
CA THR A 60 -11.38 19.16 30.53
C THR A 60 -11.55 17.92 29.64
N TYR A 61 -12.66 17.82 28.92
CA TYR A 61 -12.92 16.74 27.96
C TYR A 61 -12.11 16.89 26.65
N ARG A 62 -11.93 18.11 26.15
CA ARG A 62 -11.23 18.36 24.87
C ARG A 62 -9.71 18.36 24.97
N LEU A 63 -9.13 18.49 26.16
CA LEU A 63 -7.68 18.52 26.32
C LEU A 63 -7.09 17.10 26.25
N PRO A 64 -6.13 16.83 25.35
CA PRO A 64 -5.45 15.54 25.28
C PRO A 64 -4.68 15.31 26.59
N ARG A 65 -5.14 14.36 27.39
CA ARG A 65 -4.45 13.91 28.61
C ARG A 65 -3.70 12.62 28.30
N ASN A 66 -2.46 12.53 28.78
CA ASN A 66 -1.64 11.30 28.78
C ASN A 66 -2.18 10.22 29.75
N ARG A 67 -3.42 10.37 30.24
CA ARG A 67 -4.09 9.42 31.13
C ARG A 67 -5.21 8.76 30.34
N SER A 68 -5.51 7.50 30.67
CA SER A 68 -6.55 6.71 30.00
C SER A 68 -7.85 7.52 29.79
N SER A 69 -8.38 7.48 28.57
CA SER A 69 -9.60 8.21 28.17
C SER A 69 -10.82 7.90 29.04
N ALA A 70 -10.80 6.75 29.74
CA ALA A 70 -11.80 6.35 30.72
C ALA A 70 -11.82 7.20 32.00
N ALA A 71 -10.70 7.84 32.39
CA ALA A 71 -10.62 8.58 33.65
C ALA A 71 -11.29 9.96 33.60
N VAL A 72 -11.38 10.58 32.42
CA VAL A 72 -11.89 11.97 32.28
C VAL A 72 -13.39 12.09 32.56
N PRO A 73 -14.28 11.26 31.98
CA PRO A 73 -15.70 11.28 32.32
C PRO A 73 -15.96 10.97 33.80
N VAL A 74 -15.21 10.03 34.37
CA VAL A 74 -15.29 9.68 35.80
C VAL A 74 -14.95 10.89 36.67
N MET A 75 -13.86 11.62 36.37
CA MET A 75 -13.52 12.83 37.11
C MET A 75 -14.57 13.94 36.97
N ILE A 76 -15.20 14.09 35.80
CA ILE A 76 -16.29 15.05 35.61
C ILE A 76 -17.48 14.70 36.51
N VAL A 77 -17.89 13.43 36.51
CA VAL A 77 -18.99 12.94 37.36
C VAL A 77 -18.67 13.15 38.84
N VAL A 78 -17.47 12.78 39.28
CA VAL A 78 -17.01 12.98 40.67
C VAL A 78 -17.02 14.46 41.05
N GLY A 79 -16.49 15.34 40.18
CA GLY A 79 -16.45 16.78 40.42
C GLY A 79 -17.84 17.43 40.50
N LEU A 80 -18.75 17.06 39.60
CA LEU A 80 -20.14 17.52 39.62
C LEU A 80 -20.87 17.04 40.88
N THR A 81 -20.66 15.78 41.28
CA THR A 81 -21.27 15.19 42.47
C THR A 81 -20.78 15.89 43.73
N LEU A 82 -19.47 16.08 43.89
CA LEU A 82 -18.89 16.83 45.01
C LEU A 82 -19.41 18.27 45.08
N THR A 83 -19.50 18.95 43.94
CA THR A 83 -20.04 20.31 43.87
C THR A 83 -21.49 20.36 44.34
N GLY A 84 -22.31 19.42 43.86
CA GLY A 84 -23.70 19.30 44.27
C GLY A 84 -23.89 18.96 45.74
N LEU A 85 -23.07 18.06 46.29
CA LEU A 85 -23.09 17.71 47.72
C LEU A 85 -22.72 18.90 48.60
N VAL A 86 -21.66 19.65 48.26
CA VAL A 86 -21.22 20.83 49.01
C VAL A 86 -22.29 21.92 49.00
N LEU A 87 -22.82 22.25 47.82
CA LEU A 87 -23.83 23.30 47.68
C LEU A 87 -25.19 22.91 48.27
N GLY A 88 -25.60 21.65 48.13
CA GLY A 88 -26.83 21.11 48.74
C GLY A 88 -26.75 21.15 50.26
N PHE A 89 -25.65 20.63 50.84
CA PHE A 89 -25.44 20.63 52.29
C PHE A 89 -25.39 22.03 52.86
N SER A 90 -24.68 22.95 52.18
CA SER A 90 -24.61 24.36 52.56
C SER A 90 -25.98 25.05 52.52
N SER A 91 -26.86 24.65 51.59
CA SER A 91 -28.21 25.23 51.45
C SER A 91 -29.18 24.76 52.52
N PHE A 92 -29.03 23.52 53.00
CA PHE A 92 -29.88 22.98 54.06
C PHE A 92 -29.36 23.25 55.47
N TRP A 93 -28.14 23.78 55.62
CA TRP A 93 -27.49 24.00 56.92
C TRP A 93 -28.35 24.81 57.92
N GLY A 94 -29.09 25.81 57.44
CA GLY A 94 -29.97 26.64 58.26
C GLY A 94 -31.35 26.06 58.56
N CYS A 95 -31.73 24.93 57.95
CA CYS A 95 -33.04 24.31 58.09
C CYS A 95 -33.06 23.37 59.32
N THR A 96 -33.21 23.94 60.50
CA THR A 96 -33.07 23.22 61.79
C THR A 96 -34.24 23.53 62.72
N ASN A 97 -34.73 22.52 63.46
CA ASN A 97 -35.81 22.60 64.46
C ASN A 97 -35.58 21.47 65.49
N PRO A 98 -36.19 21.48 66.69
CA PRO A 98 -36.26 20.35 67.61
C PRO A 98 -36.36 18.94 67.00
N ASP A 99 -37.17 18.76 65.94
CA ASP A 99 -37.34 17.47 65.26
C ASP A 99 -36.34 17.22 64.11
N HIS A 100 -35.53 18.23 63.75
CA HIS A 100 -34.57 18.22 62.65
C HIS A 100 -33.18 18.72 63.11
N PRO A 101 -32.30 17.82 63.60
CA PRO A 101 -31.00 18.19 64.15
C PRO A 101 -30.04 18.79 63.11
N THR A 102 -29.18 19.70 63.59
CA THR A 102 -28.37 20.66 62.82
C THR A 102 -27.36 20.05 61.83
N PHE A 103 -27.04 18.76 61.94
CA PHE A 103 -26.13 18.07 61.03
C PHE A 103 -26.80 16.95 60.23
N VAL A 104 -27.66 16.16 60.88
CA VAL A 104 -28.22 14.93 60.28
C VAL A 104 -29.28 15.28 59.23
N SER A 105 -30.14 16.28 59.48
CA SER A 105 -31.19 16.66 58.53
C SER A 105 -30.63 17.25 57.22
N PRO A 106 -29.68 18.22 57.25
CA PRO A 106 -29.02 18.69 56.03
C PRO A 106 -28.31 17.59 55.24
N LEU A 107 -27.70 16.62 55.94
CA LEU A 107 -27.05 15.48 55.30
C LEU A 107 -28.06 14.57 54.58
N LEU A 108 -29.17 14.23 55.24
CA LEU A 108 -30.22 13.37 54.67
C LEU A 108 -30.92 14.02 53.48
N TRP A 109 -31.24 15.32 53.55
CA TRP A 109 -31.83 16.06 52.44
C TRP A 109 -30.85 16.26 51.28
N THR A 110 -29.57 16.45 51.55
CA THR A 110 -28.55 16.46 50.48
C THR A 110 -28.43 15.08 49.81
N ALA A 111 -28.54 14.00 50.59
CA ALA A 111 -28.55 12.64 50.04
C ALA A 111 -29.82 12.35 49.22
N SER A 112 -30.95 13.00 49.51
CA SER A 112 -32.19 12.88 48.71
C SER A 112 -32.00 13.43 47.29
N LEU A 113 -31.20 14.48 47.12
CA LEU A 113 -30.84 15.02 45.79
C LEU A 113 -30.16 13.97 44.90
N VAL A 114 -29.25 13.16 45.48
CA VAL A 114 -28.56 12.07 44.75
C VAL A 114 -29.51 10.95 44.35
N LYS A 115 -30.58 10.73 45.13
CA LYS A 115 -31.66 9.78 44.81
C LYS A 115 -32.64 10.33 43.76
N GLY A 116 -32.44 11.54 43.24
CA GLY A 116 -33.33 12.18 42.27
C GLY A 116 -34.45 13.01 42.89
N GLY A 117 -34.37 13.33 44.19
CA GLY A 117 -35.29 14.26 44.84
C GLY A 117 -35.10 15.69 44.32
N ILE A 118 -36.11 16.27 43.67
CA ILE A 118 -36.12 17.67 43.20
C ILE A 118 -37.13 18.50 44.02
N GLY A 119 -37.92 17.84 44.88
CA GLY A 119 -38.91 18.49 45.73
C GLY A 119 -38.29 19.48 46.71
N ASP A 120 -39.10 20.43 47.14
CA ASP A 120 -38.78 21.31 48.25
C ASP A 120 -39.10 20.58 49.57
N GLU A 121 -38.18 20.67 50.54
CA GLU A 121 -38.35 20.02 51.84
C GLU A 121 -39.23 20.90 52.75
N VAL A 122 -40.16 20.27 53.46
CA VAL A 122 -41.14 20.97 54.31
C VAL A 122 -40.78 20.78 55.77
N LEU A 123 -40.60 21.88 56.49
CA LEU A 123 -40.48 21.90 57.93
C LEU A 123 -41.88 22.09 58.53
N GLU A 124 -42.32 21.18 59.41
CA GLU A 124 -43.70 21.14 59.97
C GLU A 124 -44.13 22.42 60.72
N SER A 125 -43.21 23.35 61.00
CA SER A 125 -43.45 24.64 61.67
C SER A 125 -43.12 25.89 60.84
N ALA A 126 -42.36 25.79 59.75
CA ALA A 126 -41.83 26.93 58.99
C ALA A 126 -42.22 26.95 57.50
N GLY A 127 -42.86 25.88 57.00
CA GLY A 127 -43.15 25.71 55.57
C GLY A 127 -41.92 25.24 54.78
N ILE A 128 -41.87 25.57 53.49
CA ILE A 128 -40.77 25.20 52.58
C ILE A 128 -39.44 25.76 53.10
N CYS A 129 -38.41 24.91 53.26
CA CYS A 129 -37.06 25.31 53.67
C CYS A 129 -36.00 24.77 52.69
N PRO A 130 -35.04 25.59 52.24
CA PRO A 130 -34.81 27.02 52.55
C PRO A 130 -35.71 28.01 51.77
N LYS A 131 -36.09 29.13 52.41
CA LYS A 131 -36.87 30.23 51.81
C LYS A 131 -36.18 31.59 52.03
N PRO A 132 -35.94 32.40 50.97
CA PRO A 132 -36.07 32.06 49.55
C PRO A 132 -35.07 30.96 49.16
N THR A 133 -35.38 30.20 48.10
CA THR A 133 -34.48 29.14 47.62
C THR A 133 -33.15 29.73 47.17
N PRO A 134 -32.01 29.35 47.75
CA PRO A 134 -30.72 29.91 47.39
C PRO A 134 -30.28 29.41 46.02
N ALA A 135 -29.57 30.24 45.26
CA ALA A 135 -28.98 29.86 43.98
C ALA A 135 -28.07 28.62 44.10
N ALA A 136 -27.42 28.44 45.25
CA ALA A 136 -26.62 27.26 45.60
C ALA A 136 -27.41 25.95 45.44
N LEU A 137 -28.66 25.89 45.93
CA LEU A 137 -29.48 24.68 45.86
C LEU A 137 -29.90 24.38 44.41
N GLN A 138 -30.20 25.40 43.60
CA GLN A 138 -30.52 25.23 42.18
C GLN A 138 -29.31 24.70 41.39
N VAL A 139 -28.12 25.24 41.64
CA VAL A 139 -26.87 24.73 41.05
C VAL A 139 -26.60 23.29 41.53
N ALA A 140 -26.85 22.98 42.80
CA ALA A 140 -26.71 21.62 43.34
C ALA A 140 -27.61 20.61 42.62
N ARG A 141 -28.90 20.93 42.46
CA ARG A 141 -29.87 20.11 41.71
C ARG A 141 -29.40 19.85 40.28
N LEU A 142 -28.99 20.90 39.55
CA LEU A 142 -28.54 20.78 38.16
C LEU A 142 -27.24 19.97 38.01
N THR A 143 -26.26 20.16 38.90
CA THR A 143 -24.98 19.43 38.84
C THR A 143 -25.15 17.94 39.15
N ILE A 144 -26.01 17.58 40.11
CA ILE A 144 -26.31 16.18 40.44
C ILE A 144 -27.08 15.51 39.30
N VAL A 145 -28.10 16.16 38.75
CA VAL A 145 -28.83 15.65 37.58
C VAL A 145 -27.89 15.45 36.40
N ALA A 146 -27.02 16.42 36.11
CA ALA A 146 -26.02 16.30 35.07
C ALA A 146 -25.05 15.13 35.32
N ALA A 147 -24.59 14.93 36.56
CA ALA A 147 -23.73 13.80 36.92
C ALA A 147 -24.39 12.44 36.69
N LEU A 148 -25.67 12.29 37.06
CA LEU A 148 -26.47 11.09 36.82
C LEU A 148 -26.66 10.82 35.33
N PHE A 149 -27.06 11.83 34.55
CA PHE A 149 -27.22 11.71 33.10
C PHE A 149 -25.91 11.34 32.40
N ILE A 150 -24.80 12.02 32.74
CA ILE A 150 -23.48 11.73 32.16
C ILE A 150 -23.04 10.30 32.51
N SER A 151 -23.34 9.82 33.73
CA SER A 151 -23.04 8.44 34.16
C SER A 151 -23.83 7.42 33.35
N VAL A 152 -25.14 7.61 33.21
CA VAL A 152 -26.01 6.72 32.42
C VAL A 152 -25.60 6.71 30.95
N VAL A 153 -25.35 7.88 30.36
CA VAL A 153 -24.86 8.00 28.97
C VAL A 153 -23.48 7.34 28.83
N GLY A 154 -22.61 7.46 29.82
CA GLY A 154 -21.30 6.82 29.84
C GLY A 154 -21.38 5.29 29.85
N VAL A 155 -22.25 4.72 30.69
CA VAL A 155 -22.50 3.27 30.76
C VAL A 155 -23.17 2.78 29.48
N ALA A 156 -24.19 3.48 28.97
CA ALA A 156 -24.84 3.15 27.71
C ALA A 156 -23.84 3.21 26.54
N ALA A 157 -23.01 4.25 26.45
CA ALA A 157 -21.98 4.37 25.41
C ALA A 157 -20.87 3.30 25.53
N ALA A 158 -20.68 2.68 26.69
CA ALA A 158 -19.80 1.53 26.87
C ALA A 158 -20.49 0.23 26.42
N ALA A 159 -21.75 0.00 26.81
CA ALA A 159 -22.53 -1.19 26.47
C ALA A 159 -22.88 -1.27 24.97
N PHE A 160 -23.25 -0.15 24.35
CA PHE A 160 -23.56 -0.06 22.91
C PHE A 160 -22.33 0.10 22.03
N ARG A 161 -21.12 0.11 22.61
CA ARG A 161 -19.88 0.41 21.88
C ARG A 161 -19.59 -0.62 20.79
N ALA A 162 -19.71 -1.91 21.10
CA ALA A 162 -19.50 -3.01 20.14
C ALA A 162 -20.47 -2.93 18.94
N GLN A 163 -21.74 -2.60 19.21
CA GLN A 163 -22.74 -2.41 18.15
C GLN A 163 -22.44 -1.16 17.30
N SER A 164 -21.97 -0.07 17.94
CA SER A 164 -21.62 1.17 17.26
C SER A 164 -20.43 1.01 16.31
N ASP A 165 -19.41 0.25 16.71
CA ASP A 165 -18.23 -0.02 15.88
C ASP A 165 -18.60 -0.85 14.65
N ARG A 166 -19.43 -1.89 14.84
CA ARG A 166 -19.96 -2.73 13.74
C ARG A 166 -20.77 -1.91 12.73
N LEU A 167 -21.63 -1.01 13.19
CA LEU A 167 -22.44 -0.15 12.32
C LEU A 167 -21.58 0.86 11.56
N ARG A 168 -20.64 1.51 12.25
CA ARG A 168 -19.71 2.46 11.63
C ARG A 168 -18.82 1.79 10.59
N ALA A 169 -18.36 0.58 10.85
CA ALA A 169 -17.65 -0.24 9.86
C ALA A 169 -18.50 -0.53 8.62
N ALA A 170 -19.77 -0.90 8.81
CA ALA A 170 -20.69 -1.21 7.71
C ALA A 170 -21.03 0.02 6.83
N TRP A 171 -20.99 1.23 7.39
CA TRP A 171 -21.28 2.48 6.68
C TRP A 171 -20.04 3.17 6.08
N ALA A 172 -18.83 2.71 6.40
CA ALA A 172 -17.61 3.25 5.83
C ALA A 172 -17.57 3.07 4.30
N ARG A 173 -17.05 4.09 3.59
CA ARG A 173 -16.93 4.06 2.12
C ARG A 173 -15.79 3.16 1.64
N THR A 174 -14.72 3.07 2.43
CA THR A 174 -13.58 2.17 2.22
C THR A 174 -13.12 1.63 3.57
N VAL A 175 -12.71 0.37 3.62
CA VAL A 175 -12.31 -0.28 4.87
C VAL A 175 -10.94 -0.94 4.71
N THR A 176 -10.04 -0.65 5.64
CA THR A 176 -8.82 -1.43 5.86
C THR A 176 -9.09 -2.40 7.00
N VAL A 177 -8.92 -3.70 6.75
CA VAL A 177 -9.19 -4.74 7.74
C VAL A 177 -7.88 -5.30 8.27
N VAL A 178 -7.76 -5.38 9.60
CA VAL A 178 -6.69 -6.08 10.31
C VAL A 178 -7.32 -7.26 11.03
N VAL A 179 -6.79 -8.45 10.84
CA VAL A 179 -7.30 -9.69 11.44
C VAL A 179 -6.23 -10.26 12.37
N ASP A 180 -6.66 -10.56 13.59
CA ASP A 180 -5.89 -11.29 14.60
C ASP A 180 -4.59 -10.59 15.02
N LEU A 181 -4.76 -9.57 15.87
CA LEU A 181 -3.70 -8.70 16.37
C LEU A 181 -3.22 -9.19 17.75
N ASP A 182 -1.90 -9.22 17.93
CA ASP A 182 -1.23 -9.56 19.18
C ASP A 182 -0.30 -8.44 19.67
N ASP A 183 0.43 -8.69 20.76
CA ASP A 183 1.32 -7.71 21.37
C ASP A 183 2.53 -7.35 20.51
N ASP A 184 2.98 -8.24 19.61
CA ASP A 184 4.11 -7.98 18.71
C ASP A 184 3.69 -7.15 17.48
N SER A 185 2.42 -7.25 17.06
CA SER A 185 1.86 -6.58 15.88
C SER A 185 1.10 -5.29 16.17
N VAL A 186 0.76 -5.00 17.43
CA VAL A 186 0.01 -3.79 17.83
C VAL A 186 0.67 -2.49 17.35
N SER A 187 2.01 -2.47 17.26
CA SER A 187 2.79 -1.34 16.76
C SER A 187 2.46 -0.97 15.31
N MET A 188 1.94 -1.90 14.51
CA MET A 188 1.54 -1.64 13.12
C MET A 188 0.26 -0.80 13.01
N ILE A 189 -0.58 -0.75 14.04
CA ILE A 189 -1.88 -0.06 13.97
C ILE A 189 -1.73 1.44 13.73
N GLY A 190 -0.76 2.09 14.38
CA GLY A 190 -0.50 3.52 14.22
C GLY A 190 -0.14 3.90 12.76
N PRO A 191 0.89 3.27 12.17
CA PRO A 191 1.21 3.41 10.76
C PRO A 191 0.05 3.11 9.81
N ILE A 192 -0.69 2.01 10.02
CA ILE A 192 -1.85 1.65 9.20
C ILE A 192 -2.94 2.73 9.29
N ALA A 193 -3.22 3.26 10.47
CA ALA A 193 -4.21 4.30 10.66
C ALA A 193 -3.86 5.59 9.90
N ARG A 194 -2.57 5.92 9.77
CA ARG A 194 -2.08 7.09 9.00
C ARG A 194 -2.11 6.87 7.49
N SER A 195 -2.07 5.62 7.02
CA SER A 195 -2.08 5.30 5.59
C SER A 195 -3.49 5.14 5.00
N LEU A 196 -4.53 5.24 5.85
CA LEU A 196 -5.94 5.14 5.44
C LEU A 196 -6.30 6.19 4.38
N ARG A 197 -7.17 5.78 3.45
CA ARG A 197 -7.76 6.70 2.48
C ARG A 197 -8.64 7.74 3.19
N PRO A 198 -8.78 8.96 2.66
CA PRO A 198 -9.68 9.98 3.22
C PRO A 198 -11.11 9.42 3.41
N GLY A 199 -11.64 9.49 4.63
CA GLY A 199 -12.96 8.93 4.98
C GLY A 199 -13.03 7.41 5.07
N GLY A 200 -11.88 6.72 5.08
CA GLY A 200 -11.78 5.28 5.32
C GLY A 200 -11.87 4.91 6.81
N ALA A 201 -12.24 3.66 7.09
CA ALA A 201 -12.25 3.11 8.44
C ALA A 201 -11.21 2.00 8.59
N LEU A 202 -10.51 1.98 9.73
CA LEU A 202 -9.70 0.85 10.17
C LEU A 202 -10.59 -0.08 10.99
N VAL A 203 -10.74 -1.32 10.54
CA VAL A 203 -11.49 -2.37 11.23
C VAL A 203 -10.54 -3.43 11.74
N LEU A 204 -10.63 -3.74 13.03
CA LEU A 204 -9.86 -4.78 13.69
C LEU A 204 -10.79 -5.95 14.04
N MET A 205 -10.52 -7.10 13.47
CA MET A 205 -11.24 -8.35 13.72
C MET A 205 -10.43 -9.22 14.68
N THR A 206 -11.04 -9.59 15.80
CA THR A 206 -10.41 -10.37 16.88
C THR A 206 -11.44 -11.26 17.55
N ASP A 207 -11.02 -12.39 18.10
CA ASP A 207 -11.85 -13.27 18.93
C ASP A 207 -11.94 -12.78 20.38
N ASN A 208 -10.88 -12.15 20.88
CA ASN A 208 -10.75 -11.66 22.25
C ASN A 208 -10.62 -10.14 22.33
N VAL A 209 -11.69 -9.49 22.79
CA VAL A 209 -11.79 -8.02 22.90
C VAL A 209 -11.11 -7.43 24.14
N ASP A 210 -10.69 -8.28 25.08
CA ASP A 210 -10.15 -7.88 26.40
C ASP A 210 -8.62 -7.80 26.42
N ASN A 211 -7.95 -8.23 25.34
CA ASN A 211 -6.50 -8.13 25.20
C ASN A 211 -6.02 -6.66 25.25
N ALA A 212 -4.90 -6.41 25.94
CA ALA A 212 -4.36 -5.06 26.12
C ALA A 212 -4.01 -4.37 24.79
N CYS A 213 -3.50 -5.13 23.81
CA CYS A 213 -3.22 -4.65 22.46
C CYS A 213 -4.47 -4.10 21.74
N ILE A 214 -5.65 -4.70 21.96
CA ILE A 214 -6.92 -4.26 21.37
C ILE A 214 -7.36 -2.92 21.96
N ALA A 215 -7.13 -2.71 23.26
CA ALA A 215 -7.40 -1.44 23.91
C ALA A 215 -6.51 -0.30 23.36
N GLU A 216 -5.24 -0.59 23.03
CA GLU A 216 -4.35 0.35 22.34
C GLU A 216 -4.82 0.62 20.91
N ALA A 217 -5.15 -0.42 20.13
CA ALA A 217 -5.63 -0.25 18.77
C ALA A 217 -6.91 0.62 18.70
N ARG A 218 -7.80 0.48 19.68
CA ARG A 218 -8.99 1.36 19.84
C ARG A 218 -8.61 2.81 20.09
N ARG A 219 -7.58 3.08 20.91
CA ARG A 219 -7.08 4.46 21.15
C ARG A 219 -6.58 5.11 19.86
N LEU A 220 -6.01 4.30 18.97
CA LEU A 220 -5.55 4.72 17.64
C LEU A 220 -6.69 4.81 16.59
N GLY A 221 -7.95 4.61 17.00
CA GLY A 221 -9.12 4.85 16.16
C GLY A 221 -9.66 3.61 15.43
N ALA A 222 -9.13 2.42 15.69
CA ALA A 222 -9.65 1.18 15.12
C ALA A 222 -11.09 0.89 15.62
N ARG A 223 -11.92 0.35 14.74
CA ARG A 223 -13.26 -0.16 15.05
C ARG A 223 -13.17 -1.67 15.28
N VAL A 224 -13.50 -2.13 16.48
CA VAL A 224 -13.30 -3.54 16.83
C VAL A 224 -14.55 -4.35 16.51
N VAL A 225 -14.37 -5.43 15.76
CA VAL A 225 -15.41 -6.37 15.38
C VAL A 225 -15.02 -7.73 15.95
N GLN A 226 -15.80 -8.21 16.92
CA GLN A 226 -15.55 -9.52 17.52
C GLN A 226 -16.02 -10.64 16.58
N VAL A 227 -15.14 -11.61 16.31
CA VAL A 227 -15.41 -12.75 15.40
C VAL A 227 -14.88 -14.04 16.00
N GLY A 228 -15.66 -15.12 15.94
CA GLY A 228 -15.23 -16.44 16.40
C GLY A 228 -14.42 -17.16 15.32
N PHE A 229 -13.09 -17.10 15.40
CA PHE A 229 -12.20 -17.70 14.37
C PHE A 229 -12.29 -19.22 14.22
N GLY A 230 -12.99 -19.94 15.11
CA GLY A 230 -13.22 -21.38 15.01
C GLY A 230 -14.03 -21.82 13.78
N ARG A 231 -14.68 -20.89 13.05
CA ARG A 231 -15.35 -21.18 11.78
C ARG A 231 -14.99 -20.12 10.72
N PRO A 232 -14.42 -20.49 9.57
CA PRO A 232 -14.02 -19.55 8.51
C PRO A 232 -15.18 -18.67 8.00
N GLU A 233 -16.41 -19.19 8.00
CA GLU A 233 -17.60 -18.47 7.53
C GLU A 233 -17.89 -17.19 8.33
N THR A 234 -17.63 -17.21 9.64
CA THR A 234 -17.89 -16.05 10.51
C THR A 234 -17.02 -14.83 10.18
N LEU A 235 -15.84 -15.07 9.59
CA LEU A 235 -14.95 -14.01 9.11
C LEU A 235 -15.61 -13.23 7.95
N VAL A 236 -16.31 -13.94 7.06
CA VAL A 236 -16.78 -13.41 5.77
C VAL A 236 -18.22 -12.90 5.79
N GLU A 237 -18.95 -13.02 6.91
CA GLU A 237 -20.36 -12.59 7.07
C GLU A 237 -20.58 -11.06 6.96
N HIS A 238 -19.52 -10.25 6.96
CA HIS A 238 -19.62 -8.80 7.09
C HIS A 238 -19.75 -8.06 5.74
N LYS A 239 -20.74 -7.17 5.63
CA LYS A 239 -21.01 -6.40 4.39
C LYS A 239 -19.87 -5.48 3.93
N PHE A 240 -18.95 -5.11 4.83
CA PHE A 240 -17.86 -4.18 4.51
C PHE A 240 -16.76 -4.79 3.61
N TRP A 241 -16.71 -6.12 3.45
CA TRP A 241 -15.73 -6.79 2.59
C TRP A 241 -15.76 -6.30 1.14
N ARG A 242 -16.94 -5.95 0.62
CA ARG A 242 -17.09 -5.37 -0.75
C ARG A 242 -16.44 -3.98 -0.92
N ARG A 243 -16.04 -3.34 0.19
CA ARG A 243 -15.41 -2.01 0.23
C ARG A 243 -13.97 -2.08 0.75
N LEU A 244 -13.38 -3.26 0.75
CA LEU A 244 -12.02 -3.50 1.20
C LEU A 244 -11.03 -2.65 0.40
N SER A 245 -10.15 -1.94 1.11
CA SER A 245 -9.06 -1.15 0.54
C SER A 245 -7.68 -1.69 0.86
N ALA A 246 -7.54 -2.50 1.91
CA ALA A 246 -6.34 -3.26 2.27
C ALA A 246 -6.69 -4.32 3.32
N LEU A 247 -5.97 -5.45 3.32
CA LEU A 247 -6.13 -6.55 4.26
C LEU A 247 -4.80 -6.86 4.95
N TYR A 248 -4.82 -6.97 6.27
CA TYR A 248 -3.71 -7.40 7.10
C TYR A 248 -4.12 -8.66 7.86
N LEU A 249 -3.36 -9.74 7.71
CA LEU A 249 -3.55 -11.01 8.42
C LEU A 249 -2.35 -11.21 9.34
N LEU A 250 -2.51 -10.97 10.64
CA LEU A 250 -1.40 -10.77 11.58
C LEU A 250 -1.24 -11.87 12.63
N SER A 251 -1.93 -13.02 12.46
CA SER A 251 -1.71 -14.20 13.32
C SER A 251 -0.24 -14.60 13.31
N ALA A 252 0.28 -14.96 14.48
CA ALA A 252 1.64 -15.50 14.62
C ALA A 252 1.83 -16.84 13.89
N ASP A 253 0.74 -17.62 13.70
CA ASP A 253 0.74 -18.81 12.87
C ASP A 253 0.40 -18.48 11.41
N PRO A 254 1.35 -18.67 10.46
CA PRO A 254 1.12 -18.41 9.05
C PRO A 254 0.01 -19.26 8.45
N SER A 255 -0.16 -20.52 8.89
CA SER A 255 -1.15 -21.43 8.30
C SER A 255 -2.58 -20.93 8.54
N THR A 256 -2.86 -20.41 9.74
CA THR A 256 -4.09 -19.71 10.08
C THR A 256 -4.33 -18.48 9.18
N ASN A 257 -3.30 -17.68 8.91
CA ASN A 257 -3.42 -16.55 7.97
C ASN A 257 -3.81 -17.03 6.56
N LEU A 258 -3.18 -18.09 6.06
CA LEU A 258 -3.47 -18.62 4.72
C LEU A 258 -4.89 -19.20 4.61
N SER A 259 -5.37 -19.90 5.65
CA SER A 259 -6.75 -20.39 5.69
C SER A 259 -7.77 -19.24 5.59
N ARG A 260 -7.54 -18.17 6.35
CA ARG A 260 -8.40 -16.96 6.33
C ARG A 260 -8.33 -16.22 5.00
N LEU A 261 -7.14 -16.13 4.41
CA LEU A 261 -6.95 -15.55 3.09
C LEU A 261 -7.81 -16.27 2.05
N THR A 262 -7.78 -17.60 2.03
CA THR A 262 -8.59 -18.41 1.09
C THR A 262 -10.08 -18.09 1.21
N ALA A 263 -10.62 -17.99 2.43
CA ALA A 263 -12.03 -17.64 2.65
C ALA A 263 -12.37 -16.23 2.13
N VAL A 264 -11.51 -15.24 2.39
CA VAL A 264 -11.72 -13.86 1.92
C VAL A 264 -11.57 -13.75 0.40
N SER A 265 -10.59 -14.44 -0.18
CA SER A 265 -10.40 -14.56 -1.62
C SER A 265 -11.63 -15.11 -2.33
N GLN A 266 -12.19 -16.22 -1.84
CA GLN A 266 -13.41 -16.82 -2.41
C GLN A 266 -14.60 -15.85 -2.36
N LEU A 267 -14.76 -15.09 -1.27
CA LEU A 267 -15.80 -14.06 -1.16
C LEU A 267 -15.64 -12.95 -2.20
N LEU A 268 -14.39 -12.55 -2.47
CA LEU A 268 -14.07 -11.40 -3.30
C LEU A 268 -13.85 -11.74 -4.78
N ALA A 269 -13.67 -13.02 -5.13
CA ALA A 269 -13.47 -13.49 -6.50
C ALA A 269 -14.46 -12.90 -7.53
N PRO A 270 -15.78 -12.77 -7.25
CA PRO A 270 -16.72 -12.18 -8.20
C PRO A 270 -16.51 -10.68 -8.49
N VAL A 271 -15.79 -9.97 -7.62
CA VAL A 271 -15.54 -8.52 -7.68
C VAL A 271 -14.06 -8.20 -8.00
N ALA A 272 -13.20 -9.21 -7.99
CA ALA A 272 -11.74 -9.11 -8.10
C ALA A 272 -11.21 -8.59 -9.46
N THR A 273 -12.06 -8.52 -10.48
CA THR A 273 -11.65 -8.21 -11.86
C THR A 273 -11.20 -6.76 -12.06
N ARG A 274 -11.52 -5.84 -11.14
CA ARG A 274 -11.36 -4.39 -11.37
C ARG A 274 -10.21 -3.73 -10.62
N ARG A 275 -9.65 -4.34 -9.57
CA ARG A 275 -8.64 -3.69 -8.70
C ARG A 275 -7.75 -4.68 -7.96
N ARG A 276 -6.48 -4.32 -7.84
CA ARG A 276 -5.50 -4.88 -6.91
C ARG A 276 -5.67 -4.26 -5.51
N ILE A 277 -5.78 -5.08 -4.49
CA ILE A 277 -5.95 -4.74 -3.06
C ILE A 277 -4.67 -5.15 -2.33
N PRO A 278 -4.03 -4.24 -1.56
CA PRO A 278 -2.92 -4.59 -0.68
C PRO A 278 -3.29 -5.70 0.30
N LEU A 279 -2.44 -6.72 0.36
CA LEU A 279 -2.52 -7.83 1.31
C LEU A 279 -1.18 -7.95 2.02
N ILE A 280 -1.18 -7.79 3.34
CA ILE A 280 0.00 -8.01 4.17
C ILE A 280 -0.27 -9.20 5.08
N VAL A 281 0.58 -10.23 4.98
CA VAL A 281 0.46 -11.44 5.80
C VAL A 281 1.64 -11.56 6.74
N ARG A 282 1.40 -11.83 8.02
CA ARG A 282 2.48 -12.14 8.95
C ARG A 282 3.05 -13.52 8.64
N VAL A 283 4.34 -13.54 8.33
CA VAL A 283 5.15 -14.75 8.15
C VAL A 283 6.50 -14.47 8.80
N ASP A 284 6.69 -14.93 10.04
CA ASP A 284 7.89 -14.57 10.80
C ASP A 284 9.15 -15.25 10.24
N ASP A 285 9.04 -16.48 9.71
CA ASP A 285 10.15 -17.17 9.05
C ASP A 285 10.55 -16.49 7.73
N PRO A 286 11.78 -15.95 7.60
CA PRO A 286 12.20 -15.21 6.42
C PRO A 286 12.26 -16.04 5.13
N TRP A 287 12.46 -17.36 5.21
CA TRP A 287 12.46 -18.24 4.04
C TRP A 287 11.04 -18.51 3.58
N LEU A 288 10.14 -18.86 4.50
CA LEU A 288 8.73 -19.07 4.17
C LEU A 288 8.10 -17.79 3.62
N ALA A 289 8.45 -16.62 4.20
CA ALA A 289 8.01 -15.31 3.75
C ALA A 289 8.39 -15.06 2.29
N GLU A 290 9.66 -15.28 1.93
CA GLU A 290 10.15 -15.10 0.57
C GLU A 290 9.53 -16.10 -0.41
N ALA A 291 9.52 -17.39 -0.06
CA ALA A 291 8.93 -18.42 -0.90
C ALA A 291 7.45 -18.13 -1.17
N TRP A 292 6.72 -17.67 -0.15
CA TRP A 292 5.33 -17.28 -0.30
C TRP A 292 5.15 -16.04 -1.19
N ARG A 293 5.97 -15.00 -1.04
CA ARG A 293 5.97 -13.83 -1.94
C ARG A 293 6.17 -14.29 -3.39
N ALA A 294 7.20 -15.09 -3.64
CA ALA A 294 7.50 -15.63 -4.96
C ALA A 294 6.33 -16.43 -5.52
N GLN A 295 5.66 -17.27 -4.71
CA GLN A 295 4.46 -18.02 -5.10
C GLN A 295 3.24 -17.13 -5.40
N LYS A 296 3.08 -15.98 -4.75
CA LYS A 296 1.95 -15.06 -4.99
C LYS A 296 2.08 -14.23 -6.25
N PHE A 297 3.31 -13.89 -6.65
CA PHE A 297 3.61 -13.48 -8.02
C PHE A 297 3.66 -14.68 -8.99
N GLY A 298 3.67 -15.88 -8.39
CA GLY A 298 4.15 -17.17 -8.87
C GLY A 298 3.25 -18.00 -9.76
N HIS A 299 1.95 -17.95 -9.57
CA HIS A 299 1.09 -18.97 -10.16
C HIS A 299 0.92 -18.74 -11.66
N HIS A 300 1.30 -19.74 -12.48
CA HIS A 300 0.95 -19.89 -13.90
C HIS A 300 -0.56 -20.15 -14.05
N GLY A 301 -1.38 -19.33 -13.40
CA GLY A 301 -2.70 -19.61 -12.87
C GLY A 301 -3.75 -18.60 -13.31
N GLY A 302 -4.82 -19.06 -13.94
CA GLY A 302 -6.12 -18.35 -13.97
C GLY A 302 -6.73 -18.15 -12.58
N ASP A 303 -6.16 -18.83 -11.57
CA ASP A 303 -6.42 -18.70 -10.13
C ASP A 303 -5.27 -18.00 -9.36
N SER A 304 -4.26 -17.42 -10.04
CA SER A 304 -3.46 -16.39 -9.37
C SER A 304 -4.46 -15.30 -8.98
N ASP A 305 -4.71 -15.14 -7.68
CA ASP A 305 -5.75 -14.25 -7.21
C ASP A 305 -5.29 -12.82 -7.49
N HIS A 306 -5.60 -12.37 -8.70
CA HIS A 306 -5.29 -11.06 -9.22
C HIS A 306 -5.98 -9.94 -8.44
N LEU A 307 -6.70 -10.31 -7.40
CA LEU A 307 -7.14 -9.41 -6.37
C LEU A 307 -5.98 -8.83 -5.57
N TRP A 308 -4.91 -9.57 -5.27
CA TRP A 308 -3.97 -9.16 -4.22
C TRP A 308 -2.65 -8.57 -4.73
N VAL A 309 -2.22 -7.50 -4.07
CA VAL A 309 -0.81 -7.06 -4.01
C VAL A 309 -0.28 -7.64 -2.72
N ALA A 310 0.22 -8.86 -2.81
CA ALA A 310 0.59 -9.67 -1.66
C ALA A 310 2.02 -9.34 -1.22
N ASP A 311 2.20 -9.12 0.06
CA ASP A 311 3.50 -9.04 0.71
C ASP A 311 3.41 -9.61 2.14
N THR A 312 4.55 -9.75 2.79
CA THR A 312 4.63 -10.26 4.16
C THR A 312 5.33 -9.31 5.10
N VAL A 313 4.96 -9.41 6.37
CA VAL A 313 5.63 -8.76 7.50
C VAL A 313 6.17 -9.82 8.46
N SER A 314 7.32 -9.54 9.05
CA SER A 314 8.00 -10.42 10.01
C SER A 314 8.58 -9.60 11.14
N LYS A 315 8.52 -10.10 12.38
CA LYS A 315 9.26 -9.50 13.50
C LYS A 315 10.78 -9.52 13.27
N TYR A 316 11.31 -10.50 12.54
CA TYR A 316 12.74 -10.63 12.25
C TYR A 316 13.18 -9.65 11.15
N GLU A 317 12.45 -9.55 10.04
CA GLU A 317 12.75 -8.58 8.97
C GLU A 317 12.62 -7.13 9.48
N ALA A 318 11.58 -6.82 10.25
CA ALA A 318 11.40 -5.48 10.84
C ALA A 318 12.51 -5.15 11.85
N THR A 319 12.93 -6.12 12.66
CA THR A 319 14.04 -5.93 13.61
C THR A 319 15.38 -5.79 12.90
N ALA A 320 15.66 -6.60 11.88
CA ALA A 320 16.87 -6.48 11.06
C ALA A 320 16.96 -5.08 10.45
N ARG A 321 15.86 -4.57 9.87
CA ARG A 321 15.79 -3.20 9.34
C ARG A 321 16.10 -2.14 10.40
N ARG A 322 15.47 -2.23 11.58
CA ARG A 322 15.72 -1.32 12.71
C ARG A 322 17.18 -1.34 13.16
N LEU A 323 17.77 -2.53 13.31
CA LEU A 323 19.16 -2.69 13.74
C LEU A 323 20.13 -2.15 12.69
N THR A 324 19.93 -2.48 11.42
CA THR A 324 20.73 -1.94 10.32
C THR A 324 20.63 -0.42 10.27
N ASP A 325 19.43 0.16 10.39
CA ASP A 325 19.28 1.62 10.46
C ASP A 325 20.00 2.23 11.66
N GLN A 326 19.93 1.60 12.85
CA GLN A 326 20.64 2.06 14.04
C GLN A 326 22.17 2.00 13.88
N VAL A 327 22.69 0.90 13.33
CA VAL A 327 24.13 0.73 13.08
C VAL A 327 24.62 1.74 12.06
N LEU A 328 23.90 1.92 10.95
CA LEU A 328 24.28 2.83 9.86
C LEU A 328 24.16 4.33 10.22
N ARG A 329 23.49 4.69 11.33
CA ARG A 329 23.56 6.06 11.87
C ARG A 329 25.00 6.44 12.23
N ASN A 330 25.79 5.47 12.70
CA ASN A 330 27.22 5.66 12.88
C ASN A 330 27.95 5.38 11.56
N LYS A 331 28.17 6.45 10.77
CA LYS A 331 28.87 6.41 9.48
C LYS A 331 30.32 5.91 9.55
N ALA A 332 30.90 5.80 10.76
CA ALA A 332 32.25 5.25 10.95
C ALA A 332 32.27 3.72 10.92
N VAL A 333 31.11 3.06 11.10
CA VAL A 333 31.03 1.59 11.11
C VAL A 333 31.36 1.05 9.71
N ARG A 334 32.40 0.21 9.63
CA ARG A 334 32.85 -0.45 8.39
C ARG A 334 32.62 -1.94 8.38
N GLN A 335 32.31 -2.54 9.53
CA GLN A 335 32.04 -3.98 9.65
C GLN A 335 30.94 -4.25 10.68
N ILE A 336 30.03 -5.15 10.35
CA ILE A 336 28.99 -5.69 11.23
C ILE A 336 29.27 -7.16 11.47
N ILE A 337 29.44 -7.54 12.73
CA ILE A 337 29.67 -8.93 13.16
C ILE A 337 28.37 -9.45 13.78
N VAL A 338 27.75 -10.44 13.15
CA VAL A 338 26.53 -11.10 13.64
C VAL A 338 26.93 -12.37 14.38
N CYS A 339 26.65 -12.42 15.67
CA CYS A 339 26.96 -13.54 16.55
C CYS A 339 25.74 -14.43 16.72
N GLY A 340 25.75 -15.59 16.05
CA GLY A 340 24.75 -16.64 16.16
C GLY A 340 24.00 -16.96 14.88
N ALA A 341 23.38 -18.13 14.88
CA ALA A 341 22.47 -18.60 13.85
C ALA A 341 21.02 -18.52 14.35
N SER A 342 20.18 -17.79 13.64
CA SER A 342 18.77 -17.56 13.94
C SER A 342 18.03 -17.03 12.70
N GLN A 343 16.69 -16.96 12.77
CA GLN A 343 15.90 -16.25 11.76
C GLN A 343 16.29 -14.77 11.65
N LEU A 344 16.79 -14.14 12.74
CA LEU A 344 17.31 -12.78 12.68
C LEU A 344 18.60 -12.69 11.85
N THR A 345 19.47 -13.70 11.93
CA THR A 345 20.72 -13.76 11.14
C THR A 345 20.40 -13.75 9.65
N LEU A 346 19.46 -14.59 9.20
CA LEU A 346 18.99 -14.62 7.81
C LEU A 346 18.36 -13.28 7.39
N ALA A 347 17.55 -12.67 8.26
CA ALA A 347 16.92 -11.38 8.01
C ALA A 347 17.94 -10.24 7.90
N LEU A 348 19.02 -10.24 8.69
CA LEU A 348 20.11 -9.28 8.61
C LEU A 348 20.90 -9.40 7.30
N CYS A 349 21.24 -10.63 6.88
CA CYS A 349 21.88 -10.86 5.58
C CYS A 349 20.99 -10.36 4.43
N ALA A 350 19.69 -10.71 4.45
CA ALA A 350 18.74 -10.27 3.44
C ALA A 350 18.55 -8.74 3.42
N GLU A 351 18.50 -8.08 4.58
CA GLU A 351 18.39 -6.62 4.66
C GLU A 351 19.66 -5.92 4.15
N MET A 352 20.86 -6.42 4.47
CA MET A 352 22.11 -5.86 3.95
C MET A 352 22.22 -5.97 2.43
N ALA A 353 21.84 -7.13 1.89
CA ALA A 353 21.74 -7.33 0.46
C ALA A 353 20.71 -6.40 -0.21
N GLN A 354 19.53 -6.24 0.41
CA GLN A 354 18.52 -5.30 -0.05
C GLN A 354 19.07 -3.86 -0.04
N ARG A 355 19.77 -3.42 1.01
CA ARG A 355 20.41 -2.09 1.07
C ARG A 355 21.44 -1.89 -0.02
N HIS A 356 22.17 -2.94 -0.38
CA HIS A 356 23.12 -2.87 -1.49
C HIS A 356 22.41 -2.60 -2.81
N ILE A 357 21.38 -3.37 -3.14
CA ILE A 357 20.54 -3.16 -4.34
C ILE A 357 19.97 -1.73 -4.36
N GLU A 358 19.48 -1.25 -3.22
CA GLU A 358 18.91 0.09 -3.10
C GLU A 358 19.93 1.19 -3.36
N ARG A 359 21.18 1.02 -2.90
CA ARG A 359 22.26 1.97 -3.16
C ARG A 359 22.72 1.94 -4.61
N CYS A 360 22.77 0.75 -5.23
CA CYS A 360 23.02 0.63 -6.67
C CYS A 360 21.90 1.31 -7.49
N PHE A 361 20.66 1.23 -7.01
CA PHE A 361 19.52 1.92 -7.62
C PHE A 361 19.54 3.44 -7.43
N HIS A 362 19.78 3.87 -6.20
CA HIS A 362 19.87 5.26 -5.79
C HIS A 362 20.66 5.39 -4.47
N ALA A 363 21.90 5.89 -4.56
CA ALA A 363 22.70 6.25 -3.40
C ALA A 363 22.50 7.73 -3.05
N PRO A 364 22.07 8.05 -1.82
CA PRO A 364 21.99 9.44 -1.38
C PRO A 364 23.40 10.06 -1.30
N GLU A 365 23.52 11.32 -1.72
CA GLU A 365 24.81 12.03 -1.77
C GLU A 365 25.54 12.03 -0.41
N GLY A 366 26.84 11.76 -0.42
CA GLY A 366 27.69 11.78 0.77
C GLY A 366 27.43 10.66 1.78
N GLN A 367 26.76 9.57 1.39
CA GLN A 367 26.70 8.36 2.20
C GLN A 367 27.95 7.48 1.99
N PRO A 368 28.57 6.95 3.06
CA PRO A 368 29.67 6.00 2.96
C PRO A 368 29.16 4.67 2.38
N GLU A 369 30.07 3.83 1.88
CA GLU A 369 29.78 2.44 1.49
C GLU A 369 29.13 1.64 2.62
N LEU A 370 28.46 0.53 2.26
CA LEU A 370 27.86 -0.33 3.29
C LEU A 370 28.97 -1.05 4.04
N PRO A 371 28.82 -1.26 5.37
CA PRO A 371 29.77 -2.06 6.11
C PRO A 371 29.74 -3.52 5.64
N ALA A 372 30.91 -4.16 5.67
CA ALA A 372 31.03 -5.60 5.44
C ALA A 372 30.28 -6.38 6.53
N LEU A 373 29.71 -7.53 6.17
CA LEU A 373 28.96 -8.39 7.08
C LEU A 373 29.74 -9.67 7.36
N THR A 374 29.94 -9.99 8.63
CA THR A 374 30.58 -11.23 9.07
C THR A 374 29.62 -12.02 9.97
N VAL A 375 29.37 -13.28 9.63
CA VAL A 375 28.56 -14.20 10.44
C VAL A 375 29.46 -15.12 11.24
N VAL A 376 29.29 -15.12 12.57
CA VAL A 376 29.98 -16.02 13.51
C VAL A 376 28.95 -16.99 14.06
N ALA A 377 28.99 -18.24 13.62
CA ALA A 377 28.13 -19.32 14.07
C ALA A 377 28.77 -20.67 13.72
N PRO A 378 28.46 -21.79 14.42
CA PRO A 378 29.02 -23.11 14.09
C PRO A 378 28.73 -23.54 12.64
N ASP A 379 27.58 -23.13 12.12
CA ASP A 379 26.96 -23.42 10.84
C ASP A 379 26.95 -22.19 9.90
N ALA A 380 27.87 -21.24 10.10
CA ALA A 380 27.95 -20.01 9.30
C ALA A 380 28.07 -20.28 7.79
N ASP A 381 28.75 -21.36 7.39
CA ASP A 381 28.91 -21.75 6.00
C ASP A 381 27.58 -22.11 5.32
N GLU A 382 26.70 -22.83 6.04
CA GLU A 382 25.37 -23.22 5.54
C GLU A 382 24.49 -21.98 5.37
N TYR A 383 24.43 -21.11 6.39
CA TYR A 383 23.61 -19.89 6.37
C TYR A 383 24.00 -18.92 5.25
N VAL A 384 25.29 -18.73 5.01
CA VAL A 384 25.77 -17.86 3.93
C VAL A 384 25.50 -18.50 2.57
N SER A 385 25.70 -19.81 2.42
CA SER A 385 25.38 -20.53 1.18
C SER A 385 23.90 -20.44 0.84
N ASP A 386 23.02 -20.62 1.82
CA ASP A 386 21.56 -20.50 1.64
C ASP A 386 21.14 -19.06 1.27
N HIS A 387 21.81 -18.05 1.85
CA HIS A 387 21.60 -16.65 1.48
C HIS A 387 22.02 -16.37 0.03
N GLU A 388 23.20 -16.82 -0.39
CA GLU A 388 23.70 -16.65 -1.76
C GLU A 388 22.78 -17.36 -2.78
N GLU A 389 22.38 -18.59 -2.51
CA GLU A 389 21.45 -19.37 -3.35
C GLU A 389 20.08 -18.69 -3.46
N ARG A 390 19.54 -18.17 -2.34
CA ARG A 390 18.32 -17.36 -2.32
C ARG A 390 18.44 -16.15 -3.25
N HIS A 391 19.56 -15.47 -3.23
CA HIS A 391 19.78 -14.30 -4.08
C HIS A 391 19.83 -14.64 -5.57
N LYS A 392 20.50 -15.75 -5.93
CA LYS A 392 20.55 -16.25 -7.32
C LYS A 392 19.15 -16.52 -7.87
N ARG A 393 18.27 -17.12 -7.07
CA ARG A 393 16.87 -17.42 -7.46
C ARG A 393 16.01 -16.17 -7.69
N LYS A 394 16.32 -15.04 -7.05
CA LYS A 394 15.65 -13.75 -7.37
C LYS A 394 16.10 -13.18 -8.72
N GLY A 395 17.15 -13.73 -9.31
CA GLY A 395 17.69 -13.43 -10.63
C GLY A 395 18.49 -12.12 -10.72
N PHE A 396 18.81 -11.44 -9.61
CA PHE A 396 19.46 -10.12 -9.66
C PHE A 396 20.75 -10.17 -10.50
N SER A 397 20.99 -9.15 -11.32
CA SER A 397 22.17 -9.05 -12.18
C SER A 397 23.40 -8.47 -11.48
N SER A 398 23.22 -7.83 -10.32
CA SER A 398 24.31 -7.27 -9.52
C SER A 398 24.93 -8.34 -8.62
N ASP A 399 26.24 -8.48 -8.67
CA ASP A 399 26.99 -9.29 -7.72
C ASP A 399 26.76 -8.77 -6.30
N LEU A 400 26.41 -9.66 -5.37
CA LEU A 400 26.25 -9.27 -3.97
C LEU A 400 27.59 -9.00 -3.31
N PRO A 401 27.65 -8.05 -2.35
CA PRO A 401 28.79 -7.97 -1.47
C PRO A 401 28.94 -9.30 -0.72
N PRO A 402 30.15 -9.88 -0.66
CA PRO A 402 30.37 -11.14 0.02
C PRO A 402 30.05 -11.01 1.52
N VAL A 403 29.50 -12.08 2.09
CA VAL A 403 29.32 -12.23 3.54
C VAL A 403 30.45 -13.11 4.06
N ASP A 404 31.26 -12.56 4.97
CA ASP A 404 32.34 -13.29 5.62
C ASP A 404 31.75 -14.28 6.63
N ARG A 405 32.42 -15.42 6.80
CA ARG A 405 31.93 -16.54 7.60
C ARG A 405 33.00 -17.06 8.55
N VAL A 406 32.61 -17.27 9.81
CA VAL A 406 33.46 -17.83 10.87
C VAL A 406 32.71 -18.97 11.53
N ALA A 407 33.07 -20.20 11.14
CA ALA A 407 32.50 -21.45 11.65
C ALA A 407 32.96 -21.74 13.09
N ALA A 408 32.31 -21.08 14.07
CA ALA A 408 32.64 -21.22 15.49
C ALA A 408 31.44 -20.86 16.39
N VAL A 409 31.37 -21.48 17.57
CA VAL A 409 30.44 -21.06 18.63
C VAL A 409 30.81 -19.64 19.10
N PRO A 410 29.90 -18.67 19.05
CA PRO A 410 30.18 -17.31 19.51
C PRO A 410 30.58 -17.28 20.98
N SER A 411 31.74 -16.69 21.25
CA SER A 411 32.23 -16.43 22.61
C SER A 411 33.04 -15.14 22.61
N ALA A 412 33.25 -14.54 23.78
CA ALA A 412 34.02 -13.30 23.89
C ALA A 412 35.43 -13.43 23.27
N THR A 413 36.05 -14.61 23.38
CA THR A 413 37.37 -14.91 22.78
C THR A 413 37.30 -15.00 21.25
N VAL A 414 36.32 -15.72 20.71
CA VAL A 414 36.14 -15.88 19.26
C VAL A 414 35.83 -14.53 18.62
N VAL A 415 34.85 -13.80 19.16
CA VAL A 415 34.47 -12.47 18.65
C VAL A 415 35.63 -11.49 18.82
N GLY A 416 36.34 -11.52 19.94
CA GLY A 416 37.55 -10.70 20.15
C GLY A 416 38.64 -10.97 19.11
N ARG A 417 38.83 -12.23 18.69
CA ARG A 417 39.73 -12.56 17.57
C ARG A 417 39.24 -11.97 16.25
N VAL A 418 37.97 -12.13 15.90
CA VAL A 418 37.40 -11.55 14.67
C VAL A 418 37.54 -10.03 14.67
N VAL A 419 37.33 -9.39 15.81
CA VAL A 419 37.53 -7.94 16.00
C VAL A 419 39.01 -7.55 15.87
N ALA A 420 39.97 -8.42 16.19
CA ALA A 420 41.40 -8.13 16.05
C ALA A 420 41.97 -8.44 14.66
N ASP A 421 41.42 -9.41 13.93
CA ASP A 421 41.98 -10.00 12.69
C ASP A 421 41.65 -9.19 11.42
N THR A 422 40.77 -8.18 11.50
CA THR A 422 40.35 -7.41 10.32
C THR A 422 41.22 -6.16 10.14
N ASP A 423 41.82 -6.02 8.96
CA ASP A 423 42.72 -4.93 8.56
C ASP A 423 42.11 -3.52 8.79
N GLY A 424 42.89 -2.64 9.43
CA GLY A 424 42.60 -1.21 9.60
C GLY A 424 42.34 -0.82 11.06
N ILE A 425 43.38 -0.23 11.69
CA ILE A 425 43.40 0.28 13.07
C ILE A 425 42.28 1.32 13.36
N ASP A 426 41.69 1.93 12.33
CA ASP A 426 40.64 2.97 12.42
C ASP A 426 39.22 2.51 12.01
N SER A 427 39.00 1.22 11.71
CA SER A 427 37.67 0.73 11.32
C SER A 427 36.76 0.52 12.54
N THR A 428 35.71 1.35 12.68
CA THR A 428 34.72 1.11 13.75
C THR A 428 33.92 -0.15 13.41
N LYS A 429 33.76 -1.06 14.37
CA LYS A 429 33.05 -2.33 14.22
C LYS A 429 31.77 -2.31 15.04
N ALA A 430 30.73 -3.01 14.61
CA ALA A 430 29.51 -3.21 15.38
C ALA A 430 29.25 -4.71 15.58
N VAL A 431 28.84 -5.11 16.78
CA VAL A 431 28.49 -6.50 17.08
C VAL A 431 26.99 -6.61 17.33
N ILE A 432 26.34 -7.59 16.72
CA ILE A 432 24.94 -7.93 16.95
C ILE A 432 24.88 -9.35 17.49
N VAL A 433 24.45 -9.51 18.75
CA VAL A 433 24.21 -10.81 19.40
C VAL A 433 22.73 -11.16 19.24
N VAL A 434 22.46 -12.19 18.42
CA VAL A 434 21.09 -12.60 18.07
C VAL A 434 20.42 -13.37 19.21
N ASP A 435 19.11 -13.60 19.08
CA ASP A 435 18.24 -14.20 20.12
C ASP A 435 18.71 -15.58 20.58
N SER A 436 19.14 -16.45 19.67
CA SER A 436 19.61 -17.80 20.01
C SER A 436 20.86 -17.77 20.92
N VAL A 437 21.81 -16.90 20.63
CA VAL A 437 23.05 -16.75 21.42
C VAL A 437 22.80 -15.97 22.71
N ALA A 438 21.99 -14.92 22.67
CA ALA A 438 21.65 -14.16 23.87
C ALA A 438 20.92 -15.02 24.92
N ALA A 439 20.10 -15.98 24.47
CA ALA A 439 19.48 -16.96 25.34
C ALA A 439 20.47 -17.97 25.93
N ALA A 440 21.48 -18.39 25.14
CA ALA A 440 22.47 -19.38 25.54
C ALA A 440 23.59 -18.80 26.44
N ASP A 441 24.03 -17.57 26.18
CA ASP A 441 25.02 -16.83 26.99
C ASP A 441 24.52 -15.40 27.28
N PRO A 442 23.72 -15.23 28.36
CA PRO A 442 23.14 -13.94 28.73
C PRO A 442 24.16 -12.86 29.15
N ILE A 443 25.45 -13.21 29.31
CA ILE A 443 26.49 -12.26 29.73
C ILE A 443 27.49 -11.94 28.60
N LEU A 444 27.35 -12.53 27.41
CA LEU A 444 28.27 -12.32 26.30
C LEU A 444 28.40 -10.83 25.93
N GLY A 445 27.28 -10.13 25.78
CA GLY A 445 27.28 -8.69 25.46
C GLY A 445 28.01 -7.86 26.52
N THR A 446 27.80 -8.17 27.80
CA THR A 446 28.50 -7.51 28.92
C THR A 446 30.00 -7.76 28.89
N ARG A 447 30.44 -9.00 28.61
CA ARG A 447 31.88 -9.34 28.50
C ARG A 447 32.55 -8.67 27.30
N LEU A 448 31.83 -8.55 26.19
CA LEU A 448 32.30 -7.81 25.01
C LEU A 448 32.40 -6.31 25.31
N ALA A 449 31.41 -5.73 25.96
CA ALA A 449 31.40 -4.31 26.32
C ALA A 449 32.49 -3.95 27.33
N ALA A 450 32.83 -4.86 28.25
CA ALA A 450 33.95 -4.68 29.18
C ALA A 450 35.31 -4.72 28.48
N SER A 451 35.49 -5.56 27.46
CA SER A 451 36.74 -5.66 26.70
C SER A 451 36.88 -4.62 25.59
N HIS A 452 35.76 -4.09 25.07
CA HIS A 452 35.71 -3.11 23.98
C HIS A 452 34.72 -1.97 24.31
N PRO A 453 35.05 -1.05 25.23
CA PRO A 453 34.09 -0.08 25.77
C PRO A 453 33.49 0.90 24.75
N THR A 454 34.19 1.18 23.66
CA THR A 454 33.76 2.13 22.62
C THR A 454 33.08 1.47 21.42
N MET A 455 33.02 0.14 21.38
CA MET A 455 32.46 -0.61 20.26
C MET A 455 30.94 -0.74 20.42
N PRO A 456 30.13 -0.31 19.43
CA PRO A 456 28.69 -0.54 19.43
C PRO A 456 28.36 -2.05 19.52
N ILE A 457 27.67 -2.45 20.59
CA ILE A 457 27.22 -3.83 20.78
C ILE A 457 25.70 -3.83 20.96
N TYR A 458 25.01 -4.65 20.19
CA TYR A 458 23.56 -4.81 20.22
C TYR A 458 23.25 -6.23 20.69
N MET A 459 22.52 -6.38 21.79
CA MET A 459 22.18 -7.70 22.35
C MET A 459 20.66 -7.87 22.45
N CYS A 460 20.16 -9.01 22.00
CA CYS A 460 18.75 -9.34 22.12
C CYS A 460 18.36 -9.50 23.61
N ASP A 461 17.29 -8.82 24.03
CA ASP A 461 16.67 -8.93 25.34
C ASP A 461 15.14 -8.93 25.16
N PRO A 462 14.44 -10.05 25.45
CA PRO A 462 12.99 -10.13 25.34
C PRO A 462 12.22 -9.14 26.24
N THR A 463 12.86 -8.64 27.30
CA THR A 463 12.25 -7.69 28.24
C THR A 463 12.48 -6.23 27.85
N ALA A 464 13.33 -5.96 26.85
CA ALA A 464 13.59 -4.61 26.37
C ALA A 464 12.31 -3.97 25.79
N ARG A 465 12.20 -2.65 25.95
CA ARG A 465 11.10 -1.87 25.39
C ARG A 465 11.27 -1.74 23.87
N LEU A 466 10.22 -2.04 23.11
CA LEU A 466 10.19 -1.92 21.65
C LEU A 466 10.43 -0.47 21.16
N ASN A 467 9.79 0.50 21.83
CA ASN A 467 9.70 1.90 21.39
C ASN A 467 10.74 2.86 22.03
N ALA A 468 11.73 2.35 22.77
CA ALA A 468 12.77 3.22 23.34
C ALA A 468 13.91 3.37 22.31
N GLU A 469 14.39 4.59 22.06
CA GLU A 469 15.73 4.75 21.49
C GLU A 469 16.70 3.93 22.36
N SER A 470 17.51 3.10 21.73
CA SER A 470 18.42 2.19 22.44
C SER A 470 19.56 3.00 23.06
N VAL A 471 19.29 3.59 24.22
CA VAL A 471 20.29 4.24 25.06
C VAL A 471 21.25 3.16 25.56
N PRO A 472 22.57 3.37 25.47
CA PRO A 472 23.52 2.41 26.00
C PRO A 472 23.28 2.17 27.50
N VAL A 473 23.22 0.89 27.90
CA VAL A 473 23.00 0.47 29.30
C VAL A 473 24.29 0.56 30.10
N ALA A 474 25.41 0.14 29.49
CA ALA A 474 26.76 0.25 30.02
C ALA A 474 27.76 0.26 28.85
N CYS A 475 28.77 1.12 28.88
CA CYS A 475 29.63 1.37 27.71
C CYS A 475 28.78 1.67 26.46
N GLU A 476 29.09 1.07 25.30
CA GLU A 476 28.28 1.13 24.08
C GLU A 476 27.34 -0.08 23.88
N LEU A 477 27.03 -0.83 24.95
CA LEU A 477 26.08 -1.95 24.94
C LEU A 477 24.63 -1.46 24.93
N ARG A 478 23.88 -1.88 23.92
CA ARG A 478 22.47 -1.58 23.68
C ARG A 478 21.67 -2.87 23.67
N THR A 479 20.52 -2.88 24.34
CA THR A 479 19.58 -4.00 24.26
C THR A 479 18.49 -3.72 23.23
N TYR A 480 18.05 -4.76 22.52
CA TYR A 480 16.92 -4.66 21.59
C TYR A 480 15.96 -5.84 21.77
N ARG A 481 14.70 -5.64 21.38
CA ARG A 481 13.67 -6.69 21.34
C ARG A 481 13.21 -6.95 19.89
N LEU A 482 12.94 -8.22 19.59
CA LEU A 482 12.26 -8.63 18.36
C LEU A 482 10.83 -8.07 18.31
N GLY A 483 10.44 -7.45 17.21
CA GLY A 483 9.05 -6.99 17.00
C GLY A 483 8.83 -6.34 15.64
N MET A 484 7.57 -6.06 15.32
CA MET A 484 7.14 -5.53 14.01
C MET A 484 7.09 -3.99 13.93
N GLU A 485 7.57 -3.29 14.96
CA GLU A 485 7.65 -1.83 14.92
C GLU A 485 8.69 -1.37 13.89
N LEU A 486 8.35 -0.36 13.10
CA LEU A 486 9.28 0.37 12.25
C LEU A 486 9.20 1.87 12.61
N PRO A 487 10.31 2.63 12.49
CA PRO A 487 10.27 4.06 12.76
C PRO A 487 9.27 4.80 11.85
N ASP A 488 8.74 5.93 12.32
CA ASP A 488 7.80 6.74 11.54
C ASP A 488 8.41 7.14 10.18
N GLY A 489 7.64 6.94 9.10
CA GLY A 489 8.10 7.20 7.73
C GLY A 489 8.69 5.99 7.00
N HIS A 490 8.94 4.88 7.69
CA HIS A 490 9.38 3.64 7.07
C HIS A 490 8.21 2.83 6.50
N ALA A 491 8.42 2.29 5.30
CA ALA A 491 7.50 1.40 4.61
C ALA A 491 7.36 0.06 5.36
N HIS A 492 6.15 -0.45 5.57
CA HIS A 492 5.94 -1.78 6.20
C HIS A 492 5.98 -2.92 5.19
N ASP A 493 5.90 -2.59 3.91
CA ASP A 493 5.90 -3.52 2.80
C ASP A 493 6.90 -3.08 1.72
N ASN A 494 7.34 -4.04 0.92
CA ASN A 494 8.31 -3.89 -0.15
C ASN A 494 7.79 -2.99 -1.29
N PHE A 495 6.48 -2.88 -1.48
CA PHE A 495 5.89 -2.00 -2.48
C PHE A 495 5.94 -0.54 -2.06
N GLU A 496 5.63 -0.23 -0.81
CA GLU A 496 5.79 1.12 -0.26
C GLU A 496 7.28 1.50 -0.23
N ARG A 497 8.17 0.53 0.07
CA ARG A 497 9.63 0.73 -0.01
C ARG A 497 10.08 1.03 -1.43
N ALA A 498 9.59 0.29 -2.43
CA ALA A 498 9.87 0.55 -3.84
C ALA A 498 9.33 1.91 -4.30
N ALA A 499 8.08 2.25 -3.94
CA ALA A 499 7.47 3.54 -4.26
C ALA A 499 8.26 4.72 -3.66
N MET A 500 8.76 4.56 -2.43
CA MET A 500 9.64 5.52 -1.78
C MET A 500 10.95 5.70 -2.56
N LEU A 501 11.65 4.63 -2.89
CA LEU A 501 12.93 4.70 -3.61
C LEU A 501 12.80 5.30 -5.01
N ILE A 502 11.79 4.87 -5.77
CA ILE A 502 11.50 5.44 -7.11
C ILE A 502 11.25 6.94 -6.99
N HIS A 503 10.49 7.36 -5.97
CA HIS A 503 10.23 8.76 -5.71
C HIS A 503 11.48 9.53 -5.30
N GLU A 504 12.33 8.99 -4.41
CA GLU A 504 13.56 9.66 -3.99
C GLU A 504 14.53 9.86 -5.16
N ARG A 505 14.66 8.86 -6.04
CA ARG A 505 15.43 9.00 -7.28
C ARG A 505 14.83 10.06 -8.21
N TYR A 506 13.50 10.11 -8.33
CA TYR A 506 12.83 11.17 -9.07
C TYR A 506 13.13 12.55 -8.45
N ALA A 507 12.90 12.72 -7.15
CA ALA A 507 13.14 13.95 -6.42
C ALA A 507 14.60 14.41 -6.53
N SER A 508 15.56 13.48 -6.48
CA SER A 508 16.98 13.80 -6.62
C SER A 508 17.33 14.31 -8.01
N SER A 509 16.64 13.82 -9.05
CA SER A 509 16.83 14.25 -10.45
C SER A 509 16.24 15.63 -10.77
N GLN A 510 15.42 16.20 -9.88
CA GLN A 510 14.82 17.51 -10.10
C GLN A 510 15.77 18.62 -9.63
N GLU A 511 15.98 19.63 -10.48
CA GLU A 511 16.73 20.84 -10.13
C GLU A 511 16.06 21.63 -8.99
N ASP A 512 14.73 21.73 -9.04
CA ASP A 512 13.92 22.44 -8.04
C ASP A 512 13.14 21.45 -7.15
N ARG A 513 13.73 21.14 -5.99
CA ARG A 513 13.13 20.27 -4.95
C ARG A 513 12.13 20.99 -4.04
N THR A 514 11.83 22.27 -4.30
CA THR A 514 10.80 23.01 -3.53
C THR A 514 9.39 22.70 -4.02
N LYS A 515 9.26 22.26 -5.29
CA LYS A 515 7.99 21.82 -5.89
C LYS A 515 7.34 20.75 -5.01
N PRO A 516 6.04 20.83 -4.68
CA PRO A 516 5.44 19.91 -3.73
C PRO A 516 5.50 18.44 -4.17
N ALA A 517 5.51 18.16 -5.48
CA ALA A 517 5.70 16.82 -6.02
C ALA A 517 7.16 16.32 -6.04
N ALA A 518 8.16 17.18 -5.84
CA ALA A 518 9.59 16.85 -5.87
C ALA A 518 10.24 16.93 -4.47
N GLN A 519 9.44 17.11 -3.42
CA GLN A 519 9.95 17.07 -2.05
C GLN A 519 10.41 15.66 -1.69
N PRO A 520 11.41 15.51 -0.80
CA PRO A 520 11.82 14.21 -0.29
C PRO A 520 10.64 13.49 0.39
N TRP A 521 10.70 12.16 0.45
CA TRP A 521 9.57 11.32 0.87
C TRP A 521 9.09 11.66 2.29
N ASP A 522 9.98 12.00 3.20
CA ASP A 522 9.64 12.39 4.58
C ASP A 522 8.65 13.57 4.64
N LYS A 523 8.86 14.57 3.78
CA LYS A 523 8.08 15.81 3.65
C LYS A 523 6.95 15.71 2.62
N LEU A 524 6.98 14.69 1.78
CA LEU A 524 6.02 14.48 0.71
C LEU A 524 4.59 14.31 1.27
N SER A 525 3.65 15.05 0.69
CA SER A 525 2.25 15.01 1.12
C SER A 525 1.61 13.63 0.91
N GLY A 526 0.59 13.31 1.71
CA GLY A 526 -0.17 12.05 1.56
C GLY A 526 -0.80 11.86 0.18
N PHE A 527 -1.09 12.95 -0.53
CA PHE A 527 -1.59 12.91 -1.90
C PHE A 527 -0.53 12.31 -2.86
N TYR A 528 0.71 12.82 -2.84
CA TYR A 528 1.77 12.32 -3.71
C TYR A 528 2.26 10.93 -3.32
N LYS A 529 2.39 10.64 -2.02
CA LYS A 529 2.61 9.26 -1.54
C LYS A 529 1.52 8.30 -2.03
N GLY A 530 0.26 8.76 -2.03
CA GLY A 530 -0.87 8.01 -2.60
C GLY A 530 -0.76 7.79 -4.10
N SER A 531 -0.32 8.80 -4.86
CA SER A 531 -0.13 8.71 -6.31
C SER A 531 0.99 7.73 -6.68
N ASN A 532 2.12 7.76 -5.97
CA ASN A 532 3.26 6.86 -6.19
C ASN A 532 2.87 5.39 -5.90
N ARG A 533 2.20 5.12 -4.78
CA ARG A 533 1.68 3.78 -4.46
C ARG A 533 0.70 3.28 -5.51
N ARG A 534 -0.20 4.15 -5.98
CA ARG A 534 -1.18 3.85 -7.03
C ARG A 534 -0.49 3.43 -8.33
N GLN A 535 0.48 4.19 -8.81
CA GLN A 535 1.20 3.91 -10.06
C GLN A 535 1.82 2.51 -10.03
N LEU A 536 2.45 2.14 -8.92
CA LEU A 536 3.05 0.82 -8.73
C LEU A 536 2.00 -0.29 -8.74
N GLN A 537 0.90 -0.13 -7.98
CA GLN A 537 -0.20 -1.10 -7.94
C GLN A 537 -0.87 -1.29 -9.30
N ASN A 538 -1.03 -0.20 -10.06
CA ASN A 538 -1.62 -0.25 -11.39
C ASN A 538 -0.67 -0.90 -12.39
N ALA A 539 0.64 -0.62 -12.31
CA ALA A 539 1.65 -1.29 -13.14
C ALA A 539 1.62 -2.81 -12.99
N LEU A 540 1.53 -3.31 -11.75
CA LEU A 540 1.39 -4.74 -11.48
C LEU A 540 0.17 -5.32 -12.20
N TRP A 541 -0.99 -4.71 -11.98
CA TRP A 541 -2.27 -5.14 -12.56
C TRP A 541 -2.26 -5.12 -14.09
N MET A 542 -1.74 -4.06 -14.71
CA MET A 542 -1.72 -3.90 -16.17
C MET A 542 -0.85 -4.98 -16.84
N VAL A 543 0.32 -5.26 -16.28
CA VAL A 543 1.23 -6.29 -16.80
C VAL A 543 0.56 -7.66 -16.83
N GLU A 544 -0.22 -8.00 -15.81
CA GLU A 544 -0.86 -9.32 -15.79
C GLU A 544 -2.17 -9.35 -16.58
N LYS A 545 -3.01 -8.31 -16.43
CA LYS A 545 -4.37 -8.31 -17.00
C LYS A 545 -4.45 -7.83 -18.43
N ILE A 546 -3.57 -6.93 -18.84
CA ILE A 546 -3.54 -6.40 -20.21
C ILE A 546 -2.47 -7.13 -21.02
N ALA A 547 -1.26 -7.26 -20.49
CA ALA A 547 -0.16 -7.88 -21.23
C ALA A 547 -0.11 -9.42 -21.13
N GLY A 548 -0.83 -10.03 -20.19
CA GLY A 548 -0.77 -11.49 -20.01
C GLY A 548 0.61 -11.98 -19.54
N HIS A 549 1.35 -11.13 -18.83
CA HIS A 549 2.62 -11.47 -18.20
C HIS A 549 2.39 -11.96 -16.76
N THR A 550 3.39 -12.60 -16.18
CA THR A 550 3.49 -12.92 -14.76
C THR A 550 4.66 -12.17 -14.14
N TRP A 551 4.55 -11.81 -12.86
CA TRP A 551 5.67 -11.27 -12.07
C TRP A 551 6.52 -12.39 -11.44
N ASN A 552 6.15 -13.66 -11.65
CA ASN A 552 7.00 -14.79 -11.32
C ASN A 552 8.17 -14.89 -12.29
N ALA A 553 9.38 -14.67 -11.82
CA ALA A 553 10.59 -14.89 -12.60
C ALA A 553 11.45 -16.04 -12.05
N THR A 554 10.95 -16.82 -11.09
CA THR A 554 11.76 -17.78 -10.31
C THR A 554 12.30 -18.94 -11.15
N ASP A 555 11.58 -19.34 -12.22
CA ASP A 555 11.91 -20.53 -13.02
C ASP A 555 12.45 -20.21 -14.43
N ALA A 556 12.70 -18.94 -14.75
CA ALA A 556 13.03 -18.56 -16.12
C ALA A 556 14.55 -18.48 -16.37
N PRO A 557 15.04 -18.96 -17.52
CA PRO A 557 16.45 -18.89 -17.87
C PRO A 557 16.94 -17.43 -17.97
N HIS A 558 18.18 -17.20 -17.51
CA HIS A 558 18.84 -15.89 -17.36
C HIS A 558 19.11 -15.10 -18.66
N THR A 559 18.46 -15.42 -19.79
CA THR A 559 18.54 -14.64 -21.05
C THR A 559 17.73 -13.34 -20.98
N ALA A 560 17.91 -12.58 -19.90
CA ALA A 560 17.10 -11.42 -19.57
C ALA A 560 17.69 -10.14 -20.19
N VAL A 561 16.83 -9.31 -20.79
CA VAL A 561 17.18 -7.95 -21.21
C VAL A 561 17.71 -7.14 -20.01
N SER A 562 18.93 -6.61 -20.09
CA SER A 562 19.53 -5.87 -18.97
C SER A 562 19.00 -4.43 -18.89
N PRO A 563 18.90 -3.80 -17.71
CA PRO A 563 18.52 -2.39 -17.59
C PRO A 563 19.41 -1.45 -18.42
N GLU A 564 20.71 -1.73 -18.48
CA GLU A 564 21.70 -0.95 -19.24
C GLU A 564 21.39 -1.01 -20.74
N SER A 565 20.98 -2.18 -21.24
CA SER A 565 20.59 -2.33 -22.65
C SER A 565 19.34 -1.52 -23.01
N LEU A 566 18.44 -1.27 -22.06
CA LEU A 566 17.24 -0.44 -22.23
C LEU A 566 17.55 1.05 -22.10
N GLU A 567 18.53 1.41 -21.28
CA GLU A 567 19.02 2.78 -21.15
C GLU A 567 19.80 3.22 -22.39
N ALA A 568 20.60 2.33 -22.98
CA ALA A 568 21.35 2.58 -24.21
C ALA A 568 20.47 3.05 -25.40
N LEU A 569 19.19 2.67 -25.43
CA LEU A 569 18.23 3.15 -26.43
C LEU A 569 17.98 4.67 -26.39
N ASP A 570 18.19 5.30 -25.25
CA ASP A 570 17.90 6.72 -25.01
C ASP A 570 19.16 7.54 -24.68
N ALA A 571 20.34 6.92 -24.83
CA ALA A 571 21.62 7.58 -24.60
C ALA A 571 21.68 8.92 -25.36
N GLY A 572 22.24 9.96 -24.74
CA GLY A 572 22.26 11.30 -25.31
C GLY A 572 23.03 11.39 -26.64
N ALA A 573 22.85 12.51 -27.34
CA ALA A 573 23.91 13.06 -28.17
C ALA A 573 24.81 13.93 -27.26
N ASP A 574 26.10 14.08 -27.59
CA ASP A 574 27.03 14.87 -26.78
C ASP A 574 26.48 16.25 -26.45
N GLY A 575 26.79 16.75 -25.24
CA GLY A 575 26.35 18.06 -24.77
C GLY A 575 26.73 19.14 -25.77
N GLY A 576 25.72 19.84 -26.31
CA GLY A 576 25.87 20.85 -27.36
C GLY A 576 25.23 20.50 -28.71
N THR A 577 24.75 19.27 -28.91
CA THR A 577 23.94 18.93 -30.10
C THR A 577 22.56 19.62 -30.01
N PRO A 578 22.09 20.32 -31.06
CA PRO A 578 20.78 20.94 -31.00
C PRO A 578 19.64 19.90 -30.92
N PRO A 579 18.48 20.22 -30.33
CA PRO A 579 17.50 19.22 -29.89
C PRO A 579 16.88 18.39 -31.03
N ALA A 580 16.70 18.99 -32.21
CA ALA A 580 16.16 18.32 -33.39
C ALA A 580 17.14 17.24 -33.89
N GLU A 581 18.41 17.58 -34.00
CA GLU A 581 19.49 16.68 -34.43
C GLU A 581 19.73 15.57 -33.39
N ALA A 582 19.62 15.89 -32.10
CA ALA A 582 19.66 14.90 -31.04
C ALA A 582 18.50 13.89 -31.14
N ALA A 583 17.29 14.35 -31.48
CA ALA A 583 16.14 13.47 -31.71
C ALA A 583 16.34 12.57 -32.94
N LEU A 584 16.85 13.11 -34.06
CA LEU A 584 17.17 12.33 -35.26
C LEU A 584 18.20 11.23 -34.99
N LYS A 585 19.29 11.55 -34.28
CA LYS A 585 20.29 10.53 -33.86
C LYS A 585 19.67 9.41 -33.03
N LYS A 586 18.71 9.73 -32.15
CA LYS A 586 18.00 8.70 -31.38
C LYS A 586 17.14 7.80 -32.26
N LEU A 587 16.44 8.37 -33.24
CA LEU A 587 15.62 7.62 -34.19
C LEU A 587 16.49 6.74 -35.12
N GLU A 588 17.63 7.25 -35.56
CA GLU A 588 18.59 6.49 -36.39
C GLU A 588 19.09 5.22 -35.68
N ARG A 589 19.32 5.27 -34.37
CA ARG A 589 19.69 4.08 -33.57
C ARG A 589 18.58 3.02 -33.50
N LEU A 590 17.33 3.40 -33.73
CA LEU A 590 16.20 2.48 -33.87
C LEU A 590 16.06 1.96 -35.32
N GLY A 591 16.93 2.36 -36.23
CA GLY A 591 16.85 2.04 -37.66
C GLY A 591 15.90 2.94 -38.44
N ILE A 592 15.46 4.07 -37.87
CA ILE A 592 14.56 5.02 -38.51
C ILE A 592 15.40 6.13 -39.14
N GLY A 593 15.55 6.10 -40.46
CA GLY A 593 16.30 7.13 -41.20
C GLY A 593 15.67 8.52 -41.10
N GLU A 594 16.44 9.55 -41.44
CA GLU A 594 16.02 10.96 -41.35
C GLU A 594 14.74 11.25 -42.14
N ALA A 595 14.66 10.80 -43.40
CA ALA A 595 13.48 11.00 -44.24
C ALA A 595 12.21 10.34 -43.64
N ALA A 596 12.36 9.13 -43.08
CA ALA A 596 11.26 8.44 -42.40
C ALA A 596 10.85 9.18 -41.12
N SER A 597 11.81 9.71 -40.36
CA SER A 597 11.57 10.50 -39.15
C SER A 597 10.70 11.73 -39.44
N TYR A 598 11.04 12.50 -40.49
CA TYR A 598 10.22 13.65 -40.90
C TYR A 598 8.85 13.26 -41.42
N ALA A 599 8.74 12.16 -42.18
CA ALA A 599 7.45 11.66 -42.68
C ALA A 599 6.51 11.23 -41.53
N MET A 600 7.04 10.52 -40.54
CA MET A 600 6.29 10.11 -39.35
C MET A 600 5.87 11.33 -38.51
N ALA A 601 6.79 12.27 -38.25
CA ALA A 601 6.49 13.48 -37.47
C ALA A 601 5.42 14.35 -38.17
N ARG A 602 5.47 14.44 -39.51
CA ARG A 602 4.45 15.09 -40.32
C ARG A 602 3.09 14.42 -40.17
N ALA A 603 3.02 13.10 -40.29
CA ALA A 603 1.76 12.36 -40.15
C ALA A 603 1.12 12.57 -38.77
N GLU A 604 1.92 12.54 -37.70
CA GLU A 604 1.45 12.82 -36.34
C GLU A 604 0.93 14.27 -36.20
N TRP A 605 1.66 15.24 -36.76
CA TRP A 605 1.25 16.65 -36.72
C TRP A 605 -0.03 16.91 -37.54
N GLU A 606 -0.17 16.29 -38.72
CA GLU A 606 -1.38 16.42 -39.55
C GLU A 606 -2.59 15.83 -38.82
N GLN A 607 -2.45 14.65 -38.21
CA GLN A 607 -3.52 14.02 -37.43
C GLN A 607 -3.92 14.90 -36.23
N TRP A 608 -2.95 15.36 -35.45
CA TRP A 608 -3.15 16.24 -34.30
C TRP A 608 -3.82 17.57 -34.67
N SER A 609 -3.30 18.24 -35.69
CA SER A 609 -3.79 19.56 -36.10
C SER A 609 -5.20 19.48 -36.66
N ASN A 610 -5.53 18.45 -37.42
CA ASN A 610 -6.89 18.17 -37.89
C ASN A 610 -7.83 17.88 -36.72
N TYR A 611 -7.41 17.05 -35.77
CA TYR A 611 -8.19 16.74 -34.56
C TYR A 611 -8.57 18.00 -33.77
N LEU A 612 -7.63 18.91 -33.57
CA LEU A 612 -7.84 20.16 -32.86
C LEU A 612 -8.73 21.13 -33.66
N ARG A 613 -8.46 21.34 -34.95
CA ARG A 613 -9.25 22.25 -35.81
C ARG A 613 -10.71 21.82 -35.90
N GLN A 614 -10.99 20.52 -36.03
CA GLN A 614 -12.36 19.97 -36.02
C GLN A 614 -13.10 20.26 -34.71
N ARG A 615 -12.37 20.44 -33.61
CA ARG A 615 -12.91 20.78 -32.29
C ARG A 615 -12.91 22.29 -32.01
N GLY A 616 -12.63 23.10 -33.03
CA GLY A 616 -12.70 24.56 -32.99
C GLY A 616 -11.48 25.22 -32.35
N TRP A 617 -10.33 24.54 -32.34
CA TRP A 617 -9.08 25.16 -31.91
C TRP A 617 -8.43 25.96 -33.04
N THR A 618 -7.81 27.07 -32.67
CA THR A 618 -7.06 27.93 -33.59
C THR A 618 -5.64 28.17 -33.07
N TRP A 619 -4.79 28.71 -33.93
CA TRP A 619 -3.51 29.25 -33.51
C TRP A 619 -3.70 30.41 -32.51
N GLY A 620 -2.73 30.58 -31.61
CA GLY A 620 -2.59 31.76 -30.76
C GLY A 620 -1.24 31.77 -30.04
N PRO A 621 -0.75 32.91 -29.54
CA PRO A 621 0.62 33.02 -29.01
C PRO A 621 0.91 32.19 -27.75
N ALA A 622 -0.13 31.66 -27.10
CA ALA A 622 -0.02 30.77 -25.95
C ALA A 622 -1.26 29.87 -25.85
N ARG A 623 -1.08 28.68 -25.27
CA ARG A 623 -2.17 27.76 -24.98
C ARG A 623 -3.20 28.41 -24.07
N ASN A 624 -4.45 28.36 -24.50
CA ASN A 624 -5.60 28.78 -23.71
C ASN A 624 -6.79 27.86 -24.02
N ILE A 625 -7.17 27.04 -23.04
CA ILE A 625 -8.26 26.06 -23.16
C ILE A 625 -9.63 26.74 -23.25
N ALA A 626 -9.82 27.87 -22.57
CA ALA A 626 -11.09 28.59 -22.57
C ALA A 626 -11.40 29.19 -23.95
N ASP A 627 -10.38 29.76 -24.59
CA ASP A 627 -10.48 30.39 -25.91
C ASP A 627 -10.14 29.41 -27.06
N LYS A 628 -9.81 28.15 -26.74
CA LYS A 628 -9.34 27.12 -27.69
C LYS A 628 -8.19 27.59 -28.59
N ARG A 629 -7.15 28.20 -27.99
CA ARG A 629 -5.93 28.62 -28.69
C ARG A 629 -4.76 27.71 -28.36
N HIS A 630 -3.95 27.38 -29.36
CA HIS A 630 -2.74 26.55 -29.20
C HIS A 630 -1.57 27.12 -30.00
N GLU A 631 -0.43 27.34 -29.35
CA GLU A 631 0.78 27.98 -29.89
C GLU A 631 1.44 27.21 -31.02
N ARG A 632 1.29 25.88 -31.00
CA ARG A 632 1.86 24.99 -32.02
C ARG A 632 0.94 24.72 -33.22
N LEU A 633 -0.30 25.21 -33.20
CA LEU A 633 -1.29 24.93 -34.25
C LEU A 633 -1.11 25.86 -35.44
N VAL A 634 0.11 25.91 -35.99
CA VAL A 634 0.47 26.74 -37.16
C VAL A 634 -0.20 26.24 -38.45
N ASP A 635 -0.21 27.07 -39.49
CA ASP A 635 -1.04 26.84 -40.68
C ASP A 635 -0.60 25.64 -41.53
N SER A 636 0.69 25.26 -41.50
CA SER A 636 1.20 24.12 -42.27
C SER A 636 2.38 23.41 -41.60
N TRP A 637 2.71 22.21 -42.07
CA TRP A 637 3.88 21.47 -41.63
C TRP A 637 5.19 22.21 -41.98
N GLU A 638 5.24 22.90 -43.11
CA GLU A 638 6.38 23.73 -43.53
C GLU A 638 6.64 24.86 -42.54
N ALA A 639 5.59 25.45 -41.95
CA ALA A 639 5.73 26.45 -40.89
C ALA A 639 6.34 25.83 -39.61
N THR A 640 5.94 24.59 -39.26
CA THR A 640 6.56 23.83 -38.16
C THR A 640 8.05 23.57 -38.42
N LEU A 641 8.45 23.27 -39.66
CA LEU A 641 9.86 23.04 -40.01
C LEU A 641 10.70 24.31 -40.04
N ALA A 642 10.11 25.44 -40.42
CA ALA A 642 10.78 26.73 -40.48
C ALA A 642 11.10 27.29 -39.08
N ASP A 643 10.28 26.96 -38.09
CA ASP A 643 10.51 27.31 -36.68
C ASP A 643 11.39 26.24 -35.99
N PRO A 644 12.61 26.59 -35.54
CA PRO A 644 13.51 25.63 -34.90
C PRO A 644 12.94 25.00 -33.62
N GLU A 645 12.13 25.72 -32.85
CA GLU A 645 11.54 25.22 -31.61
C GLU A 645 10.41 24.23 -31.91
N LEU A 646 9.52 24.56 -32.85
CA LEU A 646 8.42 23.67 -33.24
C LEU A 646 8.95 22.40 -33.91
N ARG A 647 9.95 22.51 -34.78
CA ARG A 647 10.66 21.37 -35.38
C ARG A 647 11.29 20.47 -34.33
N ALA A 648 12.00 21.07 -33.37
CA ALA A 648 12.63 20.33 -32.28
C ALA A 648 11.59 19.58 -31.43
N VAL A 649 10.48 20.23 -31.09
CA VAL A 649 9.37 19.62 -30.34
C VAL A 649 8.77 18.43 -31.08
N ALA A 650 8.45 18.57 -32.37
CA ALA A 650 7.84 17.50 -33.17
C ALA A 650 8.75 16.26 -33.24
N LEU A 651 10.03 16.45 -33.58
CA LEU A 651 11.00 15.36 -33.66
C LEU A 651 11.29 14.74 -32.30
N LYS A 652 11.37 15.54 -31.23
CA LYS A 652 11.60 15.05 -29.87
C LYS A 652 10.44 14.18 -29.39
N SER A 653 9.19 14.60 -29.62
CA SER A 653 8.00 13.82 -29.22
C SER A 653 7.93 12.50 -29.96
N LEU A 654 8.24 12.51 -31.26
CA LEU A 654 8.38 11.28 -32.03
C LEU A 654 9.47 10.38 -31.45
N ALA A 655 10.68 10.88 -31.24
CA ALA A 655 11.80 10.12 -30.69
C ALA A 655 11.48 9.54 -29.31
N ASP A 656 10.93 10.34 -28.39
CA ASP A 656 10.54 9.89 -27.05
C ASP A 656 9.49 8.76 -27.11
N SER A 657 8.50 8.84 -28.02
CA SER A 657 7.47 7.80 -28.16
C SER A 657 8.04 6.50 -28.75
N GLN A 658 8.87 6.58 -29.79
CA GLN A 658 9.49 5.42 -30.45
C GLN A 658 10.47 4.70 -29.52
N ILE A 659 11.27 5.45 -28.74
CA ILE A 659 12.17 4.85 -27.74
C ILE A 659 11.38 4.15 -26.63
N ALA A 660 10.30 4.75 -26.16
CA ALA A 660 9.45 4.13 -25.15
C ALA A 660 8.83 2.82 -25.68
N LEU A 661 8.35 2.80 -26.91
CA LEU A 661 7.84 1.58 -27.56
C LEU A 661 8.94 0.53 -27.72
N ALA A 662 10.12 0.90 -28.19
CA ALA A 662 11.25 -0.03 -28.33
C ALA A 662 11.67 -0.65 -26.98
N ARG A 663 11.65 0.13 -25.90
CA ARG A 663 11.89 -0.36 -24.53
C ARG A 663 10.84 -1.38 -24.12
N LEU A 664 9.56 -1.06 -24.31
CA LEU A 664 8.44 -1.94 -23.98
C LEU A 664 8.47 -3.23 -24.81
N GLN A 665 8.82 -3.13 -26.09
CA GLN A 665 8.97 -4.28 -26.98
C GLN A 665 10.10 -5.21 -26.54
N ARG A 666 11.25 -4.66 -26.12
CA ARG A 666 12.33 -5.47 -25.53
C ARG A 666 11.93 -6.14 -24.22
N LEU A 667 11.00 -5.56 -23.48
CA LEU A 667 10.41 -6.18 -22.28
C LEU A 667 9.32 -7.22 -22.61
N GLY A 668 9.01 -7.46 -23.89
CA GLY A 668 8.01 -8.43 -24.33
C GLY A 668 6.59 -7.89 -24.46
N PHE A 669 6.42 -6.57 -24.58
CA PHE A 669 5.12 -5.93 -24.80
C PHE A 669 4.98 -5.46 -26.25
N SER A 670 3.97 -5.94 -26.97
CA SER A 670 3.65 -5.41 -28.30
C SER A 670 3.21 -3.94 -28.23
N GLU A 671 3.22 -3.25 -29.37
CA GLU A 671 2.77 -1.85 -29.46
C GLU A 671 1.30 -1.69 -29.00
N ASP A 672 0.39 -2.55 -29.47
CA ASP A 672 -1.02 -2.51 -29.05
C ASP A 672 -1.18 -2.71 -27.54
N THR A 673 -0.43 -3.65 -26.97
CA THR A 673 -0.41 -3.89 -25.53
C THR A 673 0.15 -2.69 -24.78
N ALA A 674 1.22 -2.07 -25.27
CA ALA A 674 1.80 -0.86 -24.69
C ALA A 674 0.80 0.31 -24.67
N TYR A 675 0.04 0.52 -25.75
CA TYR A 675 -1.03 1.53 -25.78
C TYR A 675 -2.18 1.21 -24.82
N ALA A 676 -2.62 -0.04 -24.77
CA ALA A 676 -3.69 -0.46 -23.85
C ALA A 676 -3.28 -0.27 -22.38
N MET A 677 -2.02 -0.58 -22.04
CA MET A 677 -1.46 -0.33 -20.72
C MET A 677 -1.34 1.18 -20.45
N ALA A 678 -0.83 1.97 -21.41
CA ALA A 678 -0.71 3.42 -21.24
C ALA A 678 -2.09 4.09 -21.04
N GLN A 679 -3.12 3.60 -21.75
CA GLN A 679 -4.50 4.03 -21.55
C GLN A 679 -4.99 3.73 -20.13
N ALA A 680 -4.83 2.49 -19.67
CA ALA A 680 -5.27 2.09 -18.35
C ALA A 680 -4.57 2.89 -17.23
N GLU A 681 -3.27 3.20 -17.41
CA GLU A 681 -2.55 4.08 -16.50
C GLU A 681 -3.08 5.50 -16.51
N TRP A 682 -3.32 6.06 -17.70
CA TRP A 682 -3.90 7.39 -17.83
C TRP A 682 -5.29 7.48 -17.19
N GLU A 683 -6.15 6.49 -17.40
CA GLU A 683 -7.49 6.45 -16.82
C GLU A 683 -7.45 6.38 -15.28
N ASP A 684 -6.56 5.58 -14.72
CA ASP A 684 -6.40 5.48 -13.27
C ASP A 684 -5.80 6.74 -12.65
N TRP A 685 -4.74 7.29 -13.26
CA TRP A 685 -4.15 8.57 -12.89
C TRP A 685 -5.17 9.71 -12.93
N SER A 686 -5.91 9.83 -14.05
CA SER A 686 -6.91 10.87 -14.27
C SER A 686 -8.06 10.77 -13.25
N ARG A 687 -8.53 9.56 -12.96
CA ARG A 687 -9.51 9.29 -11.91
C ARG A 687 -8.97 9.60 -10.51
N PHE A 688 -7.69 9.38 -10.25
CA PHE A 688 -7.06 9.73 -8.98
C PHE A 688 -6.99 11.25 -8.78
N LEU A 689 -6.54 11.99 -9.78
CA LEU A 689 -6.46 13.46 -9.75
C LEU A 689 -7.84 14.09 -9.54
N ARG A 690 -8.84 13.70 -10.35
CA ARG A 690 -10.20 14.27 -10.28
C ARG A 690 -10.88 14.00 -8.92
N ARG A 691 -10.60 12.86 -8.29
CA ARG A 691 -11.10 12.56 -6.93
C ARG A 691 -10.47 13.42 -5.84
N HIS A 692 -9.34 14.07 -6.12
CA HIS A 692 -8.67 15.02 -5.23
C HIS A 692 -8.83 16.46 -5.73
N ASP A 693 -9.92 16.72 -6.47
CA ASP A 693 -10.33 18.03 -6.97
C ASP A 693 -9.38 18.67 -7.99
N TRP A 694 -8.52 17.88 -8.64
CA TRP A 694 -7.72 18.39 -9.75
C TRP A 694 -8.55 18.56 -11.01
N LYS A 695 -8.23 19.60 -11.78
CA LYS A 695 -8.92 19.99 -13.02
C LYS A 695 -7.92 20.20 -14.16
N GLN A 696 -8.43 20.21 -15.39
CA GLN A 696 -7.62 20.59 -16.54
C GLN A 696 -7.25 22.08 -16.44
N GLY A 697 -6.04 22.44 -16.85
CA GLY A 697 -5.61 23.83 -17.01
C GLY A 697 -4.59 23.97 -18.12
N ASP A 698 -4.24 25.21 -18.48
CA ASP A 698 -3.32 25.48 -19.59
C ASP A 698 -1.89 25.00 -19.27
N ARG A 699 -1.52 25.07 -17.98
CA ARG A 699 -0.25 24.61 -17.40
C ARG A 699 -0.51 23.99 -16.03
N ARG A 700 0.49 23.26 -15.52
CA ARG A 700 0.48 22.72 -14.16
C ARG A 700 0.49 23.85 -13.14
N ASP A 701 -0.47 23.81 -12.22
CA ASP A 701 -0.59 24.74 -11.11
C ASP A 701 -1.04 23.97 -9.87
N GLU A 702 -0.11 23.75 -8.94
CA GLU A 702 -0.39 22.95 -7.75
C GLU A 702 -1.28 23.69 -6.74
N THR A 703 -1.17 25.02 -6.69
CA THR A 703 -1.95 25.88 -5.77
C THR A 703 -3.43 25.80 -6.11
N HIS A 704 -3.75 25.83 -7.41
CA HIS A 704 -5.11 25.76 -7.91
C HIS A 704 -5.53 24.36 -8.37
N ARG A 705 -4.68 23.34 -8.16
CA ARG A 705 -4.87 21.95 -8.58
C ARG A 705 -5.24 21.80 -10.06
N LYS A 706 -4.50 22.47 -10.94
CA LYS A 706 -4.65 22.36 -12.39
C LYS A 706 -3.52 21.54 -13.00
N HIS A 707 -3.85 20.71 -14.00
CA HIS A 707 -2.87 19.89 -14.71
C HIS A 707 -3.17 19.87 -16.22
N GLU A 708 -2.18 20.20 -17.04
CA GLU A 708 -2.30 20.33 -18.50
C GLU A 708 -2.58 19.00 -19.22
N LYS A 709 -1.99 17.92 -18.69
CA LYS A 709 -2.21 16.56 -19.19
C LYS A 709 -3.56 15.94 -18.79
N LEU A 710 -4.36 16.61 -17.94
CA LEU A 710 -5.66 16.09 -17.48
C LEU A 710 -6.76 16.39 -18.52
N VAL A 711 -6.55 15.92 -19.75
CA VAL A 711 -7.47 16.06 -20.88
C VAL A 711 -8.77 15.26 -20.68
N ALA A 712 -9.77 15.49 -21.52
CA ALA A 712 -11.11 14.92 -21.35
C ALA A 712 -11.11 13.38 -21.42
N ASP A 713 -10.44 12.82 -22.43
CA ASP A 713 -10.43 11.40 -22.77
C ASP A 713 -9.05 10.93 -23.26
N TRP A 714 -8.91 9.62 -23.42
CA TRP A 714 -7.68 9.00 -23.92
C TRP A 714 -7.41 9.35 -25.39
N GLU A 715 -8.45 9.53 -26.21
CA GLU A 715 -8.30 9.92 -27.62
C GLU A 715 -7.52 11.23 -27.74
N ALA A 716 -7.85 12.24 -26.93
CA ALA A 716 -7.11 13.50 -26.87
C ALA A 716 -5.63 13.32 -26.47
N THR A 717 -5.30 12.28 -25.69
CA THR A 717 -3.92 11.96 -25.30
C THR A 717 -3.14 11.33 -26.45
N VAL A 718 -3.75 10.39 -27.18
CA VAL A 718 -3.11 9.71 -28.32
C VAL A 718 -2.93 10.64 -29.52
N MET A 719 -3.89 11.55 -29.74
CA MET A 719 -3.85 12.50 -30.85
C MET A 719 -2.83 13.62 -30.62
N ASP A 720 -2.41 13.91 -29.39
CA ASP A 720 -1.36 14.88 -29.08
C ASP A 720 0.00 14.17 -28.96
N PRO A 721 0.97 14.44 -29.86
CA PRO A 721 2.26 13.76 -29.87
C PRO A 721 3.02 13.87 -28.55
N GLU A 722 2.92 15.00 -27.84
CA GLU A 722 3.60 15.18 -26.56
C GLU A 722 2.94 14.39 -25.44
N LEU A 723 1.61 14.40 -25.39
CA LEU A 723 0.87 13.66 -24.37
C LEU A 723 1.02 12.15 -24.58
N LYS A 724 0.97 11.69 -25.84
CA LYS A 724 1.25 10.30 -26.22
C LYS A 724 2.66 9.88 -25.80
N ALA A 725 3.67 10.65 -26.17
CA ALA A 725 5.06 10.39 -25.79
C ALA A 725 5.24 10.39 -24.26
N ALA A 726 4.62 11.33 -23.54
CA ALA A 726 4.68 11.39 -22.09
C ALA A 726 4.02 10.18 -21.41
N ALA A 727 2.89 9.69 -21.92
CA ALA A 727 2.20 8.52 -21.37
C ALA A 727 3.04 7.24 -21.55
N LEU A 728 3.54 6.99 -22.76
CA LEU A 728 4.38 5.83 -23.06
C LEU A 728 5.71 5.88 -22.30
N LYS A 729 6.35 7.05 -22.22
CA LYS A 729 7.60 7.24 -21.47
C LYS A 729 7.42 7.01 -19.97
N SER A 730 6.30 7.48 -19.40
CA SER A 730 5.97 7.23 -17.99
C SER A 730 5.78 5.74 -17.70
N LEU A 731 5.06 5.03 -18.58
CA LEU A 731 4.86 3.59 -18.46
C LEU A 731 6.19 2.83 -18.56
N ALA A 732 6.97 3.07 -19.61
CA ALA A 732 8.26 2.44 -19.82
C ALA A 732 9.22 2.72 -18.65
N GLY A 733 9.28 3.97 -18.18
CA GLY A 733 10.06 4.35 -17.01
C GLY A 733 9.66 3.58 -15.75
N THR A 734 8.35 3.47 -15.47
CA THR A 734 7.85 2.73 -14.30
C THR A 734 8.30 1.26 -14.32
N LEU A 735 8.17 0.58 -15.47
CA LEU A 735 8.56 -0.82 -15.60
C LEU A 735 10.09 -1.01 -15.56
N MET A 736 10.86 -0.04 -16.06
CA MET A 736 12.32 -0.05 -15.94
C MET A 736 12.77 0.12 -14.48
N GLU A 737 12.20 1.06 -13.73
CA GLU A 737 12.55 1.26 -12.33
C GLU A 737 12.19 0.03 -11.48
N LEU A 738 11.04 -0.60 -11.76
CA LEU A 738 10.67 -1.88 -11.16
C LEU A 738 11.70 -2.98 -11.44
N ARG A 739 12.16 -3.09 -12.69
CA ARG A 739 13.17 -4.06 -13.10
C ARG A 739 14.50 -3.86 -12.38
N LYS A 740 14.94 -2.61 -12.22
CA LYS A 740 16.16 -2.28 -11.47
C LYS A 740 16.06 -2.62 -9.98
N LEU A 741 14.85 -2.57 -9.42
CA LEU A 741 14.57 -3.01 -8.06
C LEU A 741 14.35 -4.53 -7.92
N GLY A 742 14.48 -5.29 -9.02
CA GLY A 742 14.38 -6.75 -9.03
C GLY A 742 13.03 -7.33 -9.46
N TYR A 743 12.01 -6.48 -9.66
CA TYR A 743 10.69 -6.93 -10.09
C TYR A 743 10.68 -7.14 -11.60
N ARG A 744 10.53 -8.38 -12.04
CA ARG A 744 10.55 -8.76 -13.46
C ARG A 744 9.24 -9.38 -13.88
N SER A 745 8.69 -8.85 -14.97
CA SER A 745 7.58 -9.48 -15.67
C SER A 745 8.10 -10.40 -16.77
N MET A 746 7.37 -11.48 -17.04
CA MET A 746 7.63 -12.41 -18.14
C MET A 746 6.32 -12.80 -18.81
N PRO A 747 6.26 -12.97 -20.15
CA PRO A 747 5.08 -13.48 -20.82
C PRO A 747 4.61 -14.80 -20.18
N MET A 748 3.33 -14.90 -19.83
CA MET A 748 2.75 -16.15 -19.31
C MET A 748 2.47 -17.13 -20.45
N TRP A 749 2.29 -16.60 -21.65
CA TRP A 749 2.03 -17.32 -22.89
C TRP A 749 3.08 -16.94 -23.91
N ASP A 750 3.67 -17.94 -24.52
CA ASP A 750 4.58 -17.79 -25.64
C ASP A 750 3.82 -18.06 -26.94
N THR A 751 4.16 -17.33 -28.00
CA THR A 751 3.53 -17.53 -29.30
C THR A 751 4.29 -18.58 -30.09
N TYR A 752 3.58 -19.55 -30.65
CA TYR A 752 4.14 -20.59 -31.50
C TYR A 752 3.43 -20.64 -32.85
N GLU A 753 4.18 -20.91 -33.91
CA GLU A 753 3.61 -21.20 -35.21
C GLU A 753 3.10 -22.64 -35.26
N ARG A 754 1.91 -22.83 -35.83
CA ARG A 754 1.41 -24.17 -36.12
C ARG A 754 2.23 -24.77 -37.27
N THR A 755 2.72 -25.99 -37.10
CA THR A 755 3.52 -26.69 -38.11
C THR A 755 2.96 -28.07 -38.47
N GLY A 756 3.37 -28.56 -39.65
CA GLY A 756 2.98 -29.86 -40.17
C GLY A 756 1.73 -29.84 -41.05
N THR A 757 1.49 -30.99 -41.69
CA THR A 757 0.41 -31.22 -42.65
C THR A 757 -0.60 -32.19 -42.06
N VAL A 758 -1.88 -31.97 -42.32
CA VAL A 758 -2.98 -32.84 -41.93
C VAL A 758 -3.76 -33.33 -43.14
N THR A 759 -4.60 -34.35 -42.93
CA THR A 759 -5.68 -34.64 -43.86
C THR A 759 -6.99 -34.09 -43.31
N ALA A 760 -7.88 -33.55 -44.15
CA ALA A 760 -9.15 -33.02 -43.68
C ALA A 760 -10.30 -33.34 -44.63
N LYS A 761 -11.47 -33.65 -44.05
CA LYS A 761 -12.69 -34.00 -44.77
C LYS A 761 -13.86 -33.15 -44.28
N HIS A 762 -14.54 -32.48 -45.21
CA HIS A 762 -15.75 -31.72 -44.91
C HIS A 762 -16.97 -32.65 -44.79
N HIS A 763 -17.70 -32.56 -43.68
CA HIS A 763 -18.88 -33.39 -43.43
C HIS A 763 -20.16 -32.59 -43.59
N ARG A 764 -20.99 -32.96 -44.57
CA ARG A 764 -22.29 -32.31 -44.83
C ARG A 764 -23.42 -32.77 -43.90
N ARG A 765 -23.17 -33.78 -43.07
CA ARG A 765 -24.12 -34.36 -42.12
C ARG A 765 -23.39 -34.59 -40.79
N GLN A 766 -24.15 -34.63 -39.71
CA GLN A 766 -23.61 -34.98 -38.39
C GLN A 766 -22.93 -36.36 -38.46
N TRP A 767 -21.76 -36.50 -37.83
CA TRP A 767 -21.02 -37.76 -37.78
C TRP A 767 -20.54 -38.05 -36.37
N LYS A 768 -20.32 -39.33 -36.05
CA LYS A 768 -19.74 -39.74 -34.76
C LYS A 768 -18.22 -39.78 -34.86
N TYR A 769 -17.54 -39.27 -33.85
CA TYR A 769 -16.10 -39.39 -33.68
C TYR A 769 -15.78 -39.71 -32.22
N THR A 770 -14.58 -40.25 -31.99
CA THR A 770 -14.08 -40.56 -30.65
C THR A 770 -13.04 -39.52 -30.26
N THR A 771 -13.17 -38.91 -29.08
CA THR A 771 -12.18 -37.97 -28.55
C THR A 771 -10.88 -38.68 -28.19
N ALA A 772 -9.81 -37.92 -27.96
CA ALA A 772 -8.56 -38.49 -27.45
C ALA A 772 -8.72 -39.20 -26.09
N ALA A 773 -9.75 -38.85 -25.31
CA ALA A 773 -10.11 -39.47 -24.04
C ALA A 773 -10.98 -40.74 -24.20
N GLY A 774 -11.33 -41.15 -25.43
CA GLY A 774 -12.12 -42.35 -25.69
C GLY A 774 -13.64 -42.16 -25.69
N GLU A 775 -14.13 -40.92 -25.54
CA GLU A 775 -15.57 -40.63 -25.53
C GLU A 775 -16.14 -40.49 -26.93
N ALA A 776 -17.33 -41.05 -27.18
CA ALA A 776 -18.02 -40.93 -28.46
C ALA A 776 -18.87 -39.65 -28.50
N LEU A 777 -18.45 -38.67 -29.31
CA LEU A 777 -19.15 -37.41 -29.55
C LEU A 777 -19.64 -37.31 -31.00
N CYS A 778 -20.47 -36.31 -31.28
CA CYS A 778 -21.00 -36.05 -32.61
C CYS A 778 -20.54 -34.69 -33.14
N GLY A 779 -19.82 -34.67 -34.26
CA GLY A 779 -19.44 -33.45 -34.99
C GLY A 779 -20.65 -32.88 -35.75
N ALA A 780 -20.79 -31.56 -35.78
CA ALA A 780 -21.95 -30.90 -36.40
C ALA A 780 -21.91 -30.96 -37.93
N ALA A 781 -23.09 -31.00 -38.57
CA ALA A 781 -23.15 -30.87 -40.03
C ALA A 781 -22.56 -29.53 -40.48
N GLY A 782 -21.60 -29.56 -41.40
CA GLY A 782 -20.89 -28.38 -41.88
C GLY A 782 -19.46 -28.25 -41.35
N ASP A 783 -19.06 -29.03 -40.34
CA ASP A 783 -17.71 -29.01 -39.79
C ASP A 783 -16.73 -29.91 -40.58
N TRP A 784 -15.44 -29.72 -40.33
CA TRP A 784 -14.35 -30.50 -40.91
C TRP A 784 -13.84 -31.53 -39.91
N GLU A 785 -13.66 -32.78 -40.34
CA GLU A 785 -12.86 -33.77 -39.62
C GLU A 785 -11.40 -33.58 -40.03
N VAL A 786 -10.55 -33.19 -39.09
CA VAL A 786 -9.11 -33.05 -39.29
C VAL A 786 -8.40 -34.25 -38.68
N ARG A 787 -7.47 -34.85 -39.43
CA ARG A 787 -6.72 -36.05 -39.04
C ARG A 787 -5.22 -35.86 -39.16
N ASP A 788 -4.51 -36.21 -38.09
CA ASP A 788 -3.05 -36.20 -37.95
C ASP A 788 -2.59 -37.55 -37.38
N GLY A 789 -2.11 -38.44 -38.25
CA GLY A 789 -1.80 -39.81 -37.90
C GLY A 789 -3.05 -40.60 -37.46
N SER A 790 -3.00 -41.20 -36.27
CA SER A 790 -4.11 -41.94 -35.67
C SER A 790 -5.17 -41.06 -34.98
N HIS A 791 -4.90 -39.76 -34.82
CA HIS A 791 -5.80 -38.84 -34.11
C HIS A 791 -6.66 -38.06 -35.10
N SER A 792 -7.94 -37.91 -34.78
CA SER A 792 -8.89 -37.08 -35.53
C SER A 792 -9.75 -36.24 -34.61
N TRP A 793 -10.04 -34.99 -34.98
CA TRP A 793 -10.90 -34.08 -34.23
C TRP A 793 -11.74 -33.22 -35.17
N PRO A 794 -12.94 -32.77 -34.76
CA PRO A 794 -13.73 -31.83 -35.53
C PRO A 794 -13.15 -30.41 -35.43
N VAL A 795 -13.25 -29.65 -36.51
CA VAL A 795 -12.96 -28.22 -36.55
C VAL A 795 -14.10 -27.53 -37.28
N ARG A 796 -14.67 -26.51 -36.67
CA ARG A 796 -15.71 -25.69 -37.31
C ARG A 796 -15.23 -25.08 -38.61
N ASP A 797 -16.09 -24.98 -39.61
CA ASP A 797 -15.73 -24.48 -40.96
C ASP A 797 -15.04 -23.11 -40.94
N ASP A 798 -15.52 -22.18 -40.12
CA ASP A 798 -14.96 -20.85 -40.02
C ASP A 798 -13.55 -20.83 -39.40
N ILE A 799 -13.29 -21.69 -38.42
CA ILE A 799 -11.95 -21.88 -37.85
C ILE A 799 -11.03 -22.59 -38.84
N PHE A 800 -11.53 -23.63 -39.51
CA PHE A 800 -10.75 -24.43 -40.46
C PHE A 800 -10.23 -23.57 -41.62
N ARG A 801 -11.09 -22.73 -42.21
CA ARG A 801 -10.70 -21.81 -43.29
C ARG A 801 -9.69 -20.75 -42.87
N ALA A 802 -9.72 -20.33 -41.61
CA ALA A 802 -8.78 -19.32 -41.09
C ALA A 802 -7.40 -19.91 -40.76
N THR A 803 -7.35 -21.20 -40.41
CA THR A 803 -6.14 -21.83 -39.81
C THR A 803 -5.53 -22.94 -40.66
N TYR A 804 -6.10 -23.27 -41.82
CA TYR A 804 -5.56 -24.27 -42.73
C TYR A 804 -5.50 -23.76 -44.17
N ARG A 805 -4.39 -24.04 -44.85
CA ARG A 805 -4.20 -23.78 -46.27
C ARG A 805 -4.24 -25.08 -47.05
N HIS A 806 -5.06 -25.15 -48.09
CA HIS A 806 -5.12 -26.32 -48.98
C HIS A 806 -3.78 -26.51 -49.69
N LEU A 807 -3.27 -27.75 -49.73
CA LEU A 807 -2.08 -28.10 -50.50
C LEU A 807 -2.47 -28.90 -51.75
N ARG A 808 -3.02 -30.10 -51.55
CA ARG A 808 -3.43 -31.01 -52.65
C ARG A 808 -4.32 -32.14 -52.12
N GLY A 809 -5.31 -32.57 -52.90
CA GLY A 809 -6.25 -33.62 -52.50
C GLY A 809 -6.88 -33.31 -51.14
N ASP A 810 -6.81 -34.27 -50.21
CA ASP A 810 -7.28 -34.08 -48.84
C ASP A 810 -6.19 -33.54 -47.90
N GLN A 811 -5.01 -33.14 -48.40
CA GLN A 811 -3.89 -32.62 -47.59
C GLN A 811 -3.96 -31.10 -47.41
N TRP A 812 -3.79 -30.66 -46.16
CA TRP A 812 -3.84 -29.26 -45.74
C TRP A 812 -2.66 -28.91 -44.84
N GLN A 813 -2.05 -27.75 -45.07
CA GLN A 813 -1.02 -27.20 -44.20
C GLN A 813 -1.67 -26.44 -43.04
N ARG A 814 -1.21 -26.67 -41.81
CA ARG A 814 -1.56 -25.80 -40.68
C ARG A 814 -0.93 -24.43 -40.88
N THR A 815 -1.69 -23.38 -40.62
CA THR A 815 -1.22 -21.99 -40.69
C THR A 815 -1.73 -21.21 -39.49
N GLY A 816 -1.08 -20.10 -39.18
CA GLY A 816 -1.43 -19.28 -38.03
C GLY A 816 -0.63 -19.66 -36.79
N THR A 817 -0.89 -18.91 -35.72
CA THR A 817 -0.16 -19.00 -34.47
C THR A 817 -1.08 -19.53 -33.37
N VAL A 818 -0.48 -19.97 -32.27
CA VAL A 818 -1.17 -20.25 -31.01
C VAL A 818 -0.41 -19.63 -29.87
N LEU A 819 -1.09 -19.40 -28.77
CA LEU A 819 -0.47 -19.15 -27.49
C LEU A 819 -0.24 -20.50 -26.80
N ALA A 820 0.93 -20.70 -26.22
CA ALA A 820 1.23 -21.89 -25.44
C ALA A 820 1.89 -21.50 -24.12
N ARG A 821 1.59 -22.27 -23.09
CA ARG A 821 2.30 -22.22 -21.81
C ARG A 821 2.41 -23.62 -21.25
N ARG A 822 3.28 -23.84 -20.27
CA ARG A 822 3.27 -25.09 -19.50
C ARG A 822 1.98 -25.20 -18.69
N ALA A 823 1.44 -26.42 -18.64
CA ALA A 823 0.31 -26.82 -17.81
C ALA A 823 0.74 -26.87 -16.34
N ARG A 824 -0.20 -26.57 -15.44
CA ARG A 824 0.06 -26.67 -13.99
C ARG A 824 -0.08 -28.14 -13.56
N PRO A 825 0.66 -28.58 -12.53
CA PRO A 825 0.41 -29.87 -11.91
C PRO A 825 -1.05 -30.00 -11.46
N GLY A 826 -1.77 -30.99 -11.97
CA GLY A 826 -3.19 -31.22 -11.67
C GLY A 826 -4.15 -30.19 -12.29
N GLU A 827 -3.71 -29.39 -13.26
CA GLU A 827 -4.56 -28.40 -13.93
C GLU A 827 -5.72 -29.07 -14.67
N THR A 828 -6.95 -28.61 -14.45
CA THR A 828 -8.08 -28.96 -15.31
C THR A 828 -8.29 -27.86 -16.33
N VAL A 829 -8.03 -28.16 -17.60
CA VAL A 829 -8.17 -27.25 -18.73
C VAL A 829 -9.61 -27.32 -19.27
N PRO A 830 -10.34 -26.20 -19.33
CA PRO A 830 -11.66 -26.16 -19.96
C PRO A 830 -11.49 -26.22 -21.49
N THR A 831 -11.70 -27.40 -22.08
CA THR A 831 -11.70 -27.57 -23.54
C THR A 831 -13.12 -27.45 -24.09
N LEU A 832 -13.27 -27.36 -25.41
CA LEU A 832 -14.58 -27.30 -26.06
C LEU A 832 -15.37 -28.61 -25.88
N GLU A 833 -14.67 -29.72 -25.68
CA GLU A 833 -15.22 -31.06 -25.47
C GLU A 833 -15.58 -31.33 -24.00
N GLY A 834 -15.00 -30.56 -23.06
CA GLY A 834 -15.21 -30.70 -21.64
C GLY A 834 -13.93 -30.39 -20.83
N PRO A 835 -14.01 -30.36 -19.50
CA PRO A 835 -12.82 -30.20 -18.66
C PRO A 835 -11.89 -31.42 -18.79
N VAL A 836 -10.61 -31.19 -19.12
CA VAL A 836 -9.58 -32.23 -19.25
C VAL A 836 -8.46 -31.96 -18.24
N ALA A 837 -8.09 -32.97 -17.45
CA ALA A 837 -6.92 -32.88 -16.56
C ALA A 837 -5.62 -32.97 -17.37
N ALA A 838 -4.75 -31.96 -17.25
CA ALA A 838 -3.42 -31.95 -17.83
C ALA A 838 -2.43 -32.68 -16.92
N GLU A 839 -1.52 -33.44 -17.53
CA GLU A 839 -0.43 -34.13 -16.82
C GLU A 839 0.73 -33.17 -16.54
N GLU A 840 1.59 -33.53 -15.58
CA GLU A 840 2.78 -32.74 -15.27
C GLU A 840 3.71 -32.66 -16.50
N GLY A 841 4.06 -31.43 -16.88
CA GLY A 841 4.90 -31.16 -18.03
C GLY A 841 4.15 -30.90 -19.34
N ASP A 842 2.83 -31.11 -19.40
CA ASP A 842 2.01 -30.78 -20.56
C ASP A 842 2.10 -29.30 -20.94
N PHE A 843 1.70 -28.97 -22.16
CA PHE A 843 1.48 -27.60 -22.63
C PHE A 843 -0.02 -27.32 -22.73
N VAL A 844 -0.48 -26.19 -22.19
CA VAL A 844 -1.81 -25.66 -22.49
C VAL A 844 -1.69 -24.76 -23.70
N ILE A 845 -2.45 -25.08 -24.74
CA ILE A 845 -2.53 -24.30 -25.96
C ILE A 845 -3.80 -23.49 -25.94
N GLN A 846 -3.72 -22.23 -26.34
CA GLN A 846 -4.86 -21.38 -26.59
C GLN A 846 -4.87 -20.95 -28.07
N GLY A 847 -5.99 -21.22 -28.74
CA GLY A 847 -6.22 -20.79 -30.10
C GLY A 847 -6.75 -19.36 -30.20
N ASP A 848 -6.95 -18.89 -31.43
CA ASP A 848 -7.25 -17.47 -31.74
C ASP A 848 -8.58 -16.97 -31.14
N ARG A 849 -9.47 -17.87 -30.71
CA ARG A 849 -10.76 -17.50 -30.08
C ARG A 849 -10.82 -17.82 -28.59
N GLY A 850 -9.66 -18.08 -27.99
CA GLY A 850 -9.53 -18.31 -26.57
C GLY A 850 -9.81 -19.75 -26.14
N GLU A 851 -10.18 -20.63 -27.06
CA GLU A 851 -10.36 -22.07 -26.81
C GLU A 851 -9.05 -22.71 -26.39
N GLN A 852 -9.09 -23.61 -25.40
CA GLN A 852 -7.90 -24.20 -24.80
C GLN A 852 -7.90 -25.72 -24.88
N TRP A 853 -6.71 -26.31 -25.03
CA TRP A 853 -6.54 -27.76 -24.96
C TRP A 853 -5.12 -28.12 -24.47
N PRO A 854 -4.98 -29.19 -23.66
CA PRO A 854 -3.68 -29.69 -23.26
C PRO A 854 -3.02 -30.48 -24.39
N VAL A 855 -1.69 -30.40 -24.48
CA VAL A 855 -0.85 -31.09 -25.46
C VAL A 855 0.40 -31.60 -24.76
N ARG A 856 0.68 -32.90 -24.89
CA ARG A 856 1.89 -33.51 -24.32
C ARG A 856 3.18 -32.95 -24.96
N PRO A 857 4.32 -32.91 -24.24
CA PRO A 857 5.57 -32.32 -24.74
C PRO A 857 6.00 -32.80 -26.14
N ALA A 858 6.02 -34.11 -26.36
CA ALA A 858 6.41 -34.69 -27.65
C ALA A 858 5.43 -34.35 -28.79
N GLU A 859 4.14 -34.16 -28.48
CA GLU A 859 3.17 -33.69 -29.47
C GLU A 859 3.32 -32.20 -29.75
N PHE A 860 3.65 -31.44 -28.71
CA PHE A 860 3.86 -30.00 -28.81
C PHE A 860 5.03 -29.67 -29.75
N GLU A 861 6.19 -30.31 -29.54
CA GLU A 861 7.38 -30.14 -30.39
C GLU A 861 7.14 -30.54 -31.85
N ARG A 862 6.22 -31.48 -32.09
CA ARG A 862 5.85 -31.92 -33.45
C ARG A 862 4.91 -30.93 -34.15
N ARG A 863 3.93 -30.39 -33.40
CA ARG A 863 2.81 -29.60 -33.95
C ARG A 863 3.09 -28.09 -33.95
N TYR A 864 4.07 -27.64 -33.20
CA TYR A 864 4.34 -26.22 -33.01
C TYR A 864 5.84 -25.92 -33.12
N ARG A 865 6.16 -24.77 -33.69
CA ARG A 865 7.53 -24.25 -33.80
C ARG A 865 7.59 -22.85 -33.23
N GLY A 866 8.55 -22.61 -32.37
CA GLY A 866 8.70 -21.33 -31.68
C GLY A 866 9.51 -21.48 -30.39
N PRO A 867 9.44 -20.48 -29.49
CA PRO A 867 8.61 -19.27 -29.58
C PRO A 867 8.96 -18.38 -30.78
N VAL A 868 7.95 -17.75 -31.39
CA VAL A 868 8.11 -16.72 -32.43
C VAL A 868 7.69 -15.35 -31.89
N PRO A 869 8.36 -14.25 -32.25
CA PRO A 869 7.92 -12.91 -31.86
C PRO A 869 6.54 -12.61 -32.45
N VAL A 870 5.57 -12.17 -31.63
CA VAL A 870 4.29 -11.68 -32.13
C VAL A 870 4.55 -10.40 -32.93
N TYR A 871 4.57 -10.50 -34.25
CA TYR A 871 4.42 -9.35 -35.12
C TYR A 871 3.48 -9.67 -36.29
N LYS A 872 2.23 -9.21 -36.15
CA LYS A 872 1.41 -8.82 -37.29
C LYS A 872 0.92 -7.41 -37.01
N GLY A 873 1.75 -6.43 -37.33
CA GLY A 873 1.28 -5.05 -37.48
C GLY A 873 0.11 -4.99 -38.47
N PRO A 874 -0.73 -3.95 -38.40
CA PRO A 874 -1.82 -3.78 -39.34
C PRO A 874 -1.26 -3.74 -40.77
N ARG A 875 -1.84 -4.53 -41.68
CA ARG A 875 -1.79 -4.16 -43.10
C ARG A 875 -2.57 -2.86 -43.21
N VAL A 876 -1.86 -1.74 -43.22
CA VAL A 876 -2.38 -0.53 -43.84
C VAL A 876 -2.71 -0.96 -45.27
N SER A 877 -3.99 -0.94 -45.61
CA SER A 877 -4.41 -1.06 -46.99
C SER A 877 -3.82 0.16 -47.70
N THR A 878 -2.72 -0.04 -48.42
CA THR A 878 -2.37 0.87 -49.51
C THR A 878 -3.45 0.65 -50.55
N THR A 879 -4.50 1.46 -50.49
CA THR A 879 -5.37 1.66 -51.64
C THR A 879 -4.45 2.23 -52.71
N GLU A 880 -4.05 1.40 -53.68
CA GLU A 880 -3.47 1.90 -54.92
C GLU A 880 -4.43 2.97 -55.46
N PRO A 881 -3.94 4.15 -55.88
CA PRO A 881 -4.77 5.05 -56.65
C PRO A 881 -5.17 4.29 -57.92
N ALA A 882 -6.49 4.18 -58.15
CA ALA A 882 -7.01 3.69 -59.41
C ALA A 882 -6.32 4.45 -60.54
N SER A 883 -5.53 3.73 -61.33
CA SER A 883 -5.06 4.21 -62.62
C SER A 883 -6.31 4.50 -63.46
N ALA A 884 -6.63 5.78 -63.58
CA ALA A 884 -7.50 6.25 -64.63
C ALA A 884 -6.76 6.08 -65.96
N ASP A 885 -7.44 5.48 -66.93
CA ASP A 885 -7.02 5.35 -68.32
C ASP A 885 -6.48 6.67 -68.88
N VAL A 886 -5.23 6.64 -69.38
CA VAL A 886 -4.83 7.00 -70.76
C VAL A 886 -3.66 6.11 -71.17
#